data_AF-A0A6P6JKE6-F1
#
_entry.id   AF-A0A6P6JKE6-F1
#
_cell.length_a   1.000
_cell.length_b   1.000
_cell.length_c   1.000
_cell.angle_alpha   90.00
_cell.angle_beta   90.00
_cell.angle_gamma   90.00
#
_symmetry.space_group_name_H-M   'P 1'
#
loop_
_entity.id
_entity.type
_entity.pdbx_description
1 polymer ?
#
loop_
_entity_poly.entity_id
_entity_poly.type
_entity_poly.pdbx_seq_one_letter_code
_entity_poly.pdbx_strand_id
1 'polypeptide(L)'
;MMAPPLSCPMAIQTSSSPVTSVFQSPAMTQFWTSPLCQPLQPVTTCPLSEAPFPLSASTQVLPSPTISSVLVPPEQPTAKRSQPKKNRIRCDHCDMELNKKNLRVHIRRKHTTVKEAITLQRHLFCQVIDSKHGIFAVAKSFSAPSIPIHVQKKIWGVNDKVMCELDQCNANADFAQRSGLKPFECCHLMSLAFCPKDDGNAVNLKEETLNEMVKEKWFGESRRDACIERQCLANKDDVPLSVAITFAGPSTKKYISVYEPKMSYYCRLGRVTVVYDSKKITWACPCNKTKQSCIHKAIAKWHLFQSQRALFQKVKTTERIDSMQIPQQQSENVGDCSDHQYPPNDDGIERIVRYLMKNKSLPVDLPQNLVSGLQHGSEFRHQLIPEETFCSECEGNHVLSEPIIITSRAKILTFTGVVEGISTYYKVCSNCSMMYRYQEFTDGIHNFNDHLLLSLHLCVILRNALQNHTAVSRVMSILEATAKAKFPSKDTVLHAYLHFEALSSHVYSYTCINCGYYPKVVIMDLHKKGVFSIPFSEIATPPSDFKGDTNIVSFWESVTMEMIGRGFLSSGRKNPFVVCPSYDCWAPWIGPNTRKSDIVLNTEHAKLQKTKSCDVPDLDVTEERLGDELFNLKVDAVRKLCKECGLDTKGSRMDLVLRLRTEMQNRSAYDKIFQQIWGASGGWAVITCPCGIVYSIKFNIRAESPRDFADLLLSWKHFPNVVIYDFARGLAAHVNLRKADSLPFSPHEGRLAEPTTANIQLAKEGKLKVNLPWLKNKKEEEDINCHPLTGSSEHYALYDRFHEFNTKDPRDALRRIQVVPELCGWVNTQTAEQLFGSMRKNNYFLNMLTPSGHTFLMRNIIHHYNTAQNKNMEDSLRKIVSPSDQLTFNGYGQIVLGTPPQSLNDSERHTCDITQIDQVHCPSQGSVIDMTALRNVQPNRACWMHPQSSDQIKMIENALNEKESRQQFLAQVGATILNRSDFITLGHPNDVEGTILNACLSMVRDIADLKNIKVHCFSSYVTVTWLPPLCADPSANLPDHIAECDFILLPSWASNHWMICVSLFCLNYQFSLMQVTLRYFDITNSCIFQESFNRTSFTDHETKKQRDVFA
;
A
#
# COMPACT_ATOMS: atom_id res chain seq x y z
N MET A 1 6.75 19.20 62.93
CA MET A 1 7.40 20.18 63.83
C MET A 1 8.67 20.68 63.15
N MET A 2 9.09 21.92 63.46
CA MET A 2 10.43 22.50 63.25
C MET A 2 11.13 22.38 61.86
N ALA A 3 11.24 23.53 61.19
CA ALA A 3 12.44 23.96 60.44
C ALA A 3 13.32 24.81 61.40
N PRO A 4 14.35 25.61 61.01
CA PRO A 4 15.03 25.86 59.72
C PRO A 4 16.59 25.64 59.93
N PRO A 5 17.61 26.41 59.44
CA PRO A 5 17.67 27.51 58.46
C PRO A 5 18.87 27.57 57.46
N LEU A 6 18.69 28.43 56.45
CA LEU A 6 19.61 29.41 55.82
C LEU A 6 21.16 29.21 55.83
N SER A 7 21.79 29.44 54.68
CA SER A 7 22.68 30.62 54.49
C SER A 7 23.15 30.80 53.03
N CYS A 8 23.55 32.03 52.68
CA CYS A 8 24.09 32.43 51.36
C CYS A 8 24.83 33.79 51.48
N PRO A 9 25.95 33.98 50.77
CA PRO A 9 26.44 35.30 50.33
C PRO A 9 26.51 35.37 48.78
N MET A 10 26.06 36.42 48.07
CA MET A 10 26.50 37.84 48.06
C MET A 10 27.96 38.07 47.58
N ALA A 11 28.35 39.16 46.88
CA ALA A 11 27.78 39.94 45.75
C ALA A 11 28.49 41.32 45.67
N ILE A 12 29.12 41.66 44.52
CA ILE A 12 29.73 42.97 44.18
C ILE A 12 29.59 43.10 42.63
N GLN A 13 28.85 44.05 42.01
CA GLN A 13 29.07 45.51 41.83
C GLN A 13 30.34 45.86 40.98
N THR A 14 30.39 46.84 40.06
CA THR A 14 29.40 47.77 39.44
C THR A 14 29.92 48.37 38.11
N SER A 15 28.99 48.76 37.21
CA SER A 15 29.05 49.78 36.13
C SER A 15 30.36 50.46 35.66
N SER A 16 30.55 50.63 34.34
CA SER A 16 30.32 51.93 33.63
C SER A 16 30.81 51.95 32.15
N SER A 17 30.26 52.87 31.34
CA SER A 17 30.76 53.30 30.02
C SER A 17 31.03 54.82 30.06
N PRO A 18 31.87 55.42 29.17
CA PRO A 18 31.34 56.02 27.94
C PRO A 18 32.34 56.05 26.74
N VAL A 19 32.18 56.99 25.78
CA VAL A 19 32.67 56.97 24.38
C VAL A 19 33.76 58.03 24.06
N THR A 20 34.78 57.67 23.26
CA THR A 20 35.58 58.48 22.27
C THR A 20 36.48 57.49 21.45
N SER A 21 36.99 57.63 20.20
CA SER A 21 37.08 58.65 19.11
C SER A 21 38.27 59.65 19.15
N VAL A 22 39.06 59.96 18.10
CA VAL A 22 38.99 59.72 16.62
C VAL A 22 40.40 59.79 15.94
N PHE A 23 40.46 59.62 14.59
CA PHE A 23 41.52 60.02 13.60
C PHE A 23 42.65 59.02 13.27
N GLN A 24 43.23 58.97 12.04
CA GLN A 24 43.03 59.66 10.73
C GLN A 24 43.44 58.64 9.60
N SER A 25 42.81 58.45 8.43
CA SER A 25 42.52 59.34 7.25
C SER A 25 43.79 59.75 6.46
N PRO A 26 43.79 59.94 5.11
CA PRO A 26 42.72 60.49 4.23
C PRO A 26 42.43 59.70 2.89
N ALA A 27 41.20 59.67 2.33
CA ALA A 27 40.57 60.52 1.28
C ALA A 27 40.80 60.08 -0.20
N MET A 28 39.98 60.34 -1.25
CA MET A 28 38.57 60.81 -1.51
C MET A 28 38.30 60.64 -3.05
N THR A 29 37.12 60.67 -3.69
CA THR A 29 35.66 60.71 -3.34
C THR A 29 34.94 59.62 -4.21
N GLN A 30 33.74 59.62 -4.84
CA GLN A 30 32.52 60.44 -5.11
C GLN A 30 31.30 59.44 -5.10
N PHE A 31 29.99 59.72 -5.08
CA PHE A 31 29.05 60.77 -5.57
C PHE A 31 28.59 60.59 -7.05
N TRP A 32 27.30 60.75 -7.44
CA TRP A 32 26.07 61.17 -6.73
C TRP A 32 24.74 60.57 -7.32
N THR A 33 23.72 60.41 -6.47
CA THR A 33 22.23 60.50 -6.67
C THR A 33 21.46 59.98 -7.91
N SER A 34 20.29 59.35 -7.66
CA SER A 34 19.06 59.39 -8.50
C SER A 34 18.18 60.61 -8.14
N PRO A 35 17.22 61.09 -8.97
CA PRO A 35 15.79 60.75 -8.73
C PRO A 35 14.75 60.95 -9.90
N LEU A 36 13.48 60.48 -9.68
CA LEU A 36 12.18 60.97 -10.25
C LEU A 36 11.94 60.84 -11.79
N CYS A 37 10.72 60.95 -12.38
CA CYS A 37 9.37 61.33 -11.89
C CYS A 37 8.20 60.62 -12.64
N GLN A 38 6.94 60.84 -12.22
CA GLN A 38 5.66 60.60 -12.96
C GLN A 38 5.08 61.98 -13.45
N PRO A 39 3.79 62.18 -13.83
CA PRO A 39 2.65 61.30 -14.25
C PRO A 39 1.93 61.79 -15.56
N LEU A 40 0.76 61.22 -15.94
CA LEU A 40 -0.50 61.92 -16.37
C LEU A 40 -1.60 61.02 -17.02
N GLN A 41 -2.85 61.53 -17.02
CA GLN A 41 -4.14 61.04 -17.61
C GLN A 41 -5.08 62.28 -17.80
N PRO A 42 -6.37 62.22 -18.27
CA PRO A 42 -7.16 61.16 -18.94
C PRO A 42 -7.35 61.37 -20.49
N VAL A 43 -8.50 61.51 -21.22
CA VAL A 43 -9.95 61.85 -21.04
C VAL A 43 -10.85 61.25 -22.18
N THR A 44 -12.16 61.00 -21.95
CA THR A 44 -13.33 60.98 -22.93
C THR A 44 -13.33 60.11 -24.22
N THR A 45 -14.43 59.74 -24.94
CA THR A 45 -15.78 59.14 -24.65
C THR A 45 -16.59 58.96 -25.96
N CYS A 46 -17.15 57.76 -26.26
CA CYS A 46 -18.41 57.49 -27.04
C CYS A 46 -18.54 57.96 -28.53
N PRO A 47 -19.62 57.59 -29.31
CA PRO A 47 -20.53 56.42 -29.28
C PRO A 47 -20.91 55.79 -30.68
N LEU A 48 -21.68 54.67 -30.69
CA LEU A 48 -22.58 54.13 -31.77
C LEU A 48 -21.91 53.63 -33.09
N SER A 49 -22.53 52.83 -33.99
CA SER A 49 -23.95 52.51 -34.27
C SER A 49 -24.22 51.05 -34.74
N GLU A 50 -25.47 50.75 -35.15
CA GLU A 50 -26.10 49.42 -35.32
C GLU A 50 -26.17 48.86 -36.78
N ALA A 51 -26.18 47.50 -36.91
CA ALA A 51 -26.96 46.62 -37.83
C ALA A 51 -27.06 46.92 -39.38
N PRO A 52 -27.78 46.14 -40.24
CA PRO A 52 -28.42 44.81 -40.11
C PRO A 52 -28.06 43.78 -41.26
N PHE A 53 -28.77 42.64 -41.32
CA PHE A 53 -28.74 41.63 -42.42
C PHE A 53 -29.64 42.02 -43.62
N PRO A 54 -29.35 41.50 -44.85
CA PRO A 54 -30.23 40.52 -45.53
C PRO A 54 -29.47 39.52 -46.47
N LEU A 55 -30.09 38.64 -47.30
CA LEU A 55 -31.08 37.55 -47.11
C LEU A 55 -31.28 36.81 -48.48
N SER A 56 -31.44 35.46 -48.52
CA SER A 56 -31.97 34.64 -49.67
C SER A 56 -31.13 34.56 -50.97
N ALA A 57 -31.35 33.67 -51.97
CA ALA A 57 -32.42 32.67 -52.23
C ALA A 57 -31.93 31.39 -53.03
N SER A 58 -32.86 30.47 -53.32
CA SER A 58 -32.71 29.12 -53.95
C SER A 58 -32.56 29.09 -55.50
N THR A 59 -32.41 27.89 -56.12
CA THR A 59 -33.16 27.38 -57.32
C THR A 59 -32.87 25.88 -57.65
N GLN A 60 -33.69 25.26 -58.52
CA GLN A 60 -33.88 23.84 -58.91
C GLN A 60 -33.08 23.45 -60.21
N VAL A 61 -32.63 22.22 -60.57
CA VAL A 61 -33.17 20.82 -60.77
C VAL A 61 -33.64 20.46 -62.22
N LEU A 62 -32.80 19.69 -62.96
CA LEU A 62 -33.05 18.78 -64.14
C LEU A 62 -33.66 19.36 -65.46
N PRO A 63 -33.68 18.65 -66.65
CA PRO A 63 -33.63 17.18 -66.92
C PRO A 63 -32.73 16.63 -68.10
N SER A 64 -32.69 15.28 -68.19
CA SER A 64 -32.47 14.22 -69.25
C SER A 64 -32.20 14.55 -70.76
N PRO A 65 -31.99 13.58 -71.73
CA PRO A 65 -31.92 12.10 -71.68
C PRO A 65 -30.83 11.34 -72.55
N THR A 66 -30.69 10.03 -72.26
CA THR A 66 -30.39 8.79 -73.05
C THR A 66 -29.97 8.78 -74.56
N ILE A 67 -28.99 7.92 -74.94
CA ILE A 67 -29.01 6.87 -76.03
C ILE A 67 -27.70 6.02 -76.10
N SER A 68 -27.73 4.85 -76.77
CA SER A 68 -26.83 3.68 -76.56
C SER A 68 -25.83 3.33 -77.69
N SER A 69 -24.66 2.75 -77.33
CA SER A 69 -23.98 1.58 -77.96
C SER A 69 -22.52 1.45 -77.45
N VAL A 70 -21.79 0.32 -77.46
CA VAL A 70 -21.99 -1.12 -77.20
C VAL A 70 -20.58 -1.77 -77.27
N LEU A 71 -20.19 -2.57 -76.26
CA LEU A 71 -19.10 -3.57 -76.21
C LEU A 71 -17.63 -3.24 -76.63
N VAL A 72 -16.73 -3.17 -75.63
CA VAL A 72 -15.54 -4.06 -75.50
C VAL A 72 -15.33 -4.38 -73.99
N PRO A 73 -15.04 -5.64 -73.59
CA PRO A 73 -14.78 -6.05 -72.19
C PRO A 73 -13.30 -6.46 -71.95
N PRO A 74 -12.87 -6.98 -70.77
CA PRO A 74 -13.43 -6.92 -69.41
C PRO A 74 -12.42 -6.47 -68.32
N GLU A 75 -12.87 -5.70 -67.33
CA GLU A 75 -12.28 -5.76 -65.97
C GLU A 75 -13.28 -6.43 -65.01
N GLN A 76 -12.83 -7.44 -64.25
CA GLN A 76 -13.72 -8.22 -63.39
C GLN A 76 -14.01 -7.47 -62.06
N PRO A 77 -15.29 -7.29 -61.69
CA PRO A 77 -15.65 -6.57 -60.47
C PRO A 77 -15.47 -7.45 -59.22
N THR A 78 -14.40 -7.21 -58.45
CA THR A 78 -14.30 -7.81 -57.10
C THR A 78 -15.41 -7.26 -56.19
N ALA A 79 -16.17 -8.17 -55.59
CA ALA A 79 -17.45 -7.84 -54.95
C ALA A 79 -17.36 -6.80 -53.82
N LYS A 80 -18.46 -6.07 -53.60
CA LYS A 80 -18.65 -5.11 -52.49
C LYS A 80 -18.16 -5.71 -51.17
N ARG A 81 -17.02 -5.22 -50.67
CA ARG A 81 -16.40 -5.74 -49.44
C ARG A 81 -17.24 -5.33 -48.23
N SER A 82 -18.16 -6.21 -47.83
CA SER A 82 -18.94 -6.07 -46.60
C SER A 82 -18.02 -5.72 -45.43
N GLN A 83 -18.35 -4.70 -44.65
CA GLN A 83 -17.65 -4.47 -43.39
C GLN A 83 -17.77 -5.75 -42.54
N PRO A 84 -16.66 -6.33 -42.05
CA PRO A 84 -16.75 -7.52 -41.23
C PRO A 84 -17.52 -7.16 -39.95
N LYS A 85 -18.71 -7.75 -39.77
CA LYS A 85 -19.44 -7.70 -38.49
C LYS A 85 -18.43 -8.02 -37.40
N LYS A 86 -18.18 -7.06 -36.51
CA LYS A 86 -17.28 -7.28 -35.37
C LYS A 86 -17.94 -8.37 -34.53
N ASN A 87 -17.47 -9.62 -34.67
CA ASN A 87 -17.96 -10.75 -33.90
C ASN A 87 -17.64 -10.51 -32.43
N ARG A 88 -18.50 -9.76 -31.75
CA ARG A 88 -18.55 -9.67 -30.30
C ARG A 88 -19.26 -10.92 -29.80
N ILE A 89 -18.64 -11.59 -28.85
CA ILE A 89 -19.21 -12.70 -28.11
C ILE A 89 -19.14 -12.29 -26.64
N ARG A 90 -20.22 -12.56 -25.93
CA ARG A 90 -20.33 -12.35 -24.50
C ARG A 90 -19.52 -13.42 -23.77
N CYS A 91 -18.88 -13.09 -22.64
CA CYS A 91 -18.16 -14.12 -21.88
C CYS A 91 -19.09 -14.90 -20.97
N ASP A 92 -19.08 -16.22 -21.11
CA ASP A 92 -19.96 -17.20 -20.44
C ASP A 92 -19.73 -17.32 -18.92
N HIS A 93 -18.88 -16.47 -18.34
CA HIS A 93 -18.51 -16.43 -16.92
C HIS A 93 -18.69 -15.05 -16.25
N CYS A 94 -18.90 -13.97 -17.02
CA CYS A 94 -19.08 -12.61 -16.44
C CYS A 94 -19.76 -11.59 -17.39
N ASP A 95 -20.55 -12.06 -18.35
CA ASP A 95 -21.34 -11.27 -19.32
C ASP A 95 -20.64 -10.16 -20.13
N MET A 96 -19.31 -10.05 -20.09
CA MET A 96 -18.59 -8.97 -20.77
C MET A 96 -18.49 -9.21 -22.28
N GLU A 97 -19.02 -8.30 -23.10
CA GLU A 97 -18.96 -8.39 -24.57
C GLU A 97 -17.59 -8.06 -25.16
N LEU A 98 -16.94 -9.08 -25.72
CA LEU A 98 -15.57 -9.02 -26.22
C LEU A 98 -15.51 -9.45 -27.69
N ASN A 99 -14.57 -8.91 -28.46
CA ASN A 99 -14.28 -9.48 -29.78
C ASN A 99 -13.90 -10.97 -29.63
N LYS A 100 -14.41 -11.87 -30.48
CA LYS A 100 -14.21 -13.34 -30.41
C LYS A 100 -12.73 -13.74 -30.28
N LYS A 101 -11.83 -13.00 -30.93
CA LYS A 101 -10.36 -13.18 -30.81
C LYS A 101 -9.78 -12.87 -29.41
N ASN A 102 -10.44 -11.99 -28.64
CA ASN A 102 -10.06 -11.64 -27.28
C ASN A 102 -10.69 -12.56 -26.22
N LEU A 103 -11.77 -13.30 -26.55
CA LEU A 103 -12.53 -14.11 -25.60
C LEU A 103 -11.65 -15.13 -24.86
N ARG A 104 -10.90 -15.97 -25.59
CA ARG A 104 -9.94 -16.94 -24.98
C ARG A 104 -8.90 -16.26 -24.09
N VAL A 105 -8.44 -15.06 -24.46
CA VAL A 105 -7.45 -14.29 -23.69
C VAL A 105 -8.05 -13.66 -22.43
N HIS A 106 -9.34 -13.28 -22.48
CA HIS A 106 -10.08 -12.81 -21.31
C HIS A 106 -10.37 -13.96 -20.35
N ILE A 107 -10.89 -15.09 -20.83
CA ILE A 107 -11.09 -16.32 -20.03
C ILE A 107 -9.77 -16.68 -19.34
N ARG A 108 -8.66 -16.79 -20.09
CA ARG A 108 -7.33 -17.07 -19.52
C ARG A 108 -6.79 -16.02 -18.50
N ARG A 109 -7.36 -14.81 -18.45
CA ARG A 109 -6.92 -13.72 -17.56
C ARG A 109 -7.89 -13.40 -16.41
N LYS A 110 -9.10 -13.92 -16.43
CA LYS A 110 -10.16 -13.62 -15.45
C LYS A 110 -10.87 -14.84 -14.90
N HIS A 111 -10.93 -15.94 -15.65
CA HIS A 111 -11.74 -17.13 -15.35
C HIS A 111 -10.94 -18.43 -15.30
N THR A 112 -9.74 -18.47 -15.88
CA THR A 112 -8.79 -19.58 -15.66
C THR A 112 -8.20 -19.48 -14.26
N THR A 113 -8.76 -20.31 -13.40
CA THR A 113 -8.48 -20.47 -11.97
C THR A 113 -7.21 -21.26 -11.67
N VAL A 114 -6.77 -22.13 -12.59
CA VAL A 114 -5.57 -22.96 -12.42
C VAL A 114 -4.36 -22.29 -13.08
N LYS A 115 -3.27 -22.10 -12.34
CA LYS A 115 -1.96 -21.80 -12.91
C LYS A 115 -1.40 -23.04 -13.62
N GLU A 116 -1.50 -23.10 -14.95
CA GLU A 116 -0.71 -24.07 -15.72
C GLU A 116 0.78 -23.83 -15.43
N ALA A 117 1.52 -24.90 -15.14
CA ALA A 117 2.90 -24.90 -14.63
C ALA A 117 3.90 -24.15 -15.52
N ILE A 118 5.08 -23.84 -14.94
CA ILE A 118 6.21 -23.27 -15.67
C ILE A 118 6.97 -24.41 -16.33
N THR A 119 7.09 -24.37 -17.65
CA THR A 119 7.74 -25.43 -18.45
C THR A 119 8.64 -24.84 -19.52
N LEU A 120 9.44 -25.69 -20.18
CA LEU A 120 10.29 -25.29 -21.31
C LEU A 120 9.50 -24.53 -22.40
N GLN A 121 8.26 -24.94 -22.67
CA GLN A 121 7.38 -24.31 -23.67
C GLN A 121 6.58 -23.12 -23.09
N ARG A 122 6.61 -22.90 -21.78
CA ARG A 122 5.80 -21.91 -21.05
C ARG A 122 6.57 -21.34 -19.85
N HIS A 123 7.65 -20.62 -20.12
CA HIS A 123 8.39 -19.82 -19.14
C HIS A 123 8.34 -18.33 -19.51
N LEU A 124 8.77 -17.47 -18.59
CA LEU A 124 9.00 -16.06 -18.86
C LEU A 124 10.41 -15.88 -19.43
N PHE A 125 10.52 -15.24 -20.60
CA PHE A 125 11.82 -14.89 -21.18
C PHE A 125 12.69 -14.18 -20.15
N CYS A 126 13.93 -14.63 -20.02
CA CYS A 126 14.89 -14.14 -19.04
C CYS A 126 16.30 -14.10 -19.63
N GLN A 127 17.18 -13.35 -18.95
CA GLN A 127 18.55 -13.08 -19.38
C GLN A 127 19.41 -12.82 -18.12
N VAL A 128 20.63 -13.34 -18.11
CA VAL A 128 21.62 -13.02 -17.06
C VAL A 128 22.00 -11.54 -17.13
N ILE A 129 22.11 -10.88 -15.97
CA ILE A 129 22.58 -9.48 -15.84
C ILE A 129 23.83 -9.41 -14.95
N ASP A 130 23.93 -10.32 -13.98
CA ASP A 130 25.04 -10.42 -13.04
C ASP A 130 25.14 -11.87 -12.56
N SER A 131 25.94 -12.70 -13.24
CA SER A 131 26.12 -14.13 -12.94
C SER A 131 26.69 -14.33 -11.53
N LYS A 132 27.71 -13.56 -11.15
CA LYS A 132 28.38 -13.59 -9.84
C LYS A 132 27.43 -13.33 -8.66
N HIS A 133 26.51 -12.37 -8.80
CA HIS A 133 25.54 -12.03 -7.76
C HIS A 133 24.16 -12.68 -7.95
N GLY A 134 23.99 -13.50 -8.99
CA GLY A 134 22.75 -14.21 -9.30
C GLY A 134 21.58 -13.28 -9.69
N ILE A 135 21.86 -12.17 -10.39
CA ILE A 135 20.84 -11.20 -10.82
C ILE A 135 20.47 -11.43 -12.29
N PHE A 136 19.16 -11.52 -12.54
CA PHE A 136 18.59 -11.78 -13.86
C PHE A 136 17.54 -10.72 -14.22
N ALA A 137 17.40 -10.43 -15.51
CA ALA A 137 16.23 -9.73 -16.04
C ALA A 137 15.21 -10.76 -16.52
N VAL A 138 13.93 -10.59 -16.15
CA VAL A 138 12.82 -11.50 -16.50
C VAL A 138 11.65 -10.69 -17.04
N ALA A 139 10.90 -11.23 -18.02
CA ALA A 139 9.67 -10.61 -18.50
C ALA A 139 8.62 -10.51 -17.38
N LYS A 140 8.07 -9.32 -17.11
CA LYS A 140 7.07 -9.09 -16.05
C LYS A 140 5.83 -9.97 -16.19
N SER A 141 5.48 -10.41 -17.40
CA SER A 141 4.30 -11.24 -17.68
C SER A 141 4.41 -12.00 -19.00
N PHE A 142 3.72 -13.15 -19.10
CA PHE A 142 3.54 -13.95 -20.32
C PHE A 142 2.80 -13.25 -21.48
N SER A 143 2.45 -11.97 -21.34
CA SER A 143 1.77 -11.17 -22.35
C SER A 143 2.72 -10.17 -23.00
N ALA A 144 2.97 -10.33 -24.30
CA ALA A 144 3.70 -9.34 -25.08
C ALA A 144 2.85 -8.07 -25.36
N PRO A 145 3.45 -6.88 -25.43
CA PRO A 145 4.85 -6.58 -25.08
C PRO A 145 5.03 -6.47 -23.56
N SER A 146 5.94 -7.28 -23.00
CA SER A 146 6.27 -7.20 -21.57
C SER A 146 7.42 -6.21 -21.32
N ILE A 147 7.38 -5.57 -20.16
CA ILE A 147 8.49 -4.80 -19.58
C ILE A 147 9.35 -5.80 -18.78
N PRO A 148 10.70 -5.69 -18.77
CA PRO A 148 11.52 -6.56 -17.94
C PRO A 148 11.58 -6.04 -16.49
N ILE A 149 11.77 -6.97 -15.56
CA ILE A 149 11.99 -6.75 -14.13
C ILE A 149 13.28 -7.46 -13.69
N HIS A 150 13.88 -7.08 -12.58
CA HIS A 150 14.98 -7.84 -11.98
C HIS A 150 14.48 -8.86 -10.94
N VAL A 151 15.16 -9.98 -10.89
CA VAL A 151 15.09 -10.96 -9.80
C VAL A 151 16.50 -11.35 -9.38
N GLN A 152 16.65 -11.80 -8.13
CA GLN A 152 17.88 -12.39 -7.63
C GLN A 152 17.60 -13.82 -7.19
N LYS A 153 18.41 -14.77 -7.65
CA LYS A 153 18.40 -16.17 -7.20
C LYS A 153 19.83 -16.63 -6.99
N LYS A 154 20.35 -16.37 -5.79
CA LYS A 154 21.57 -16.98 -5.23
C LYS A 154 21.14 -17.84 -4.05
N ILE A 155 21.46 -19.14 -4.06
CA ILE A 155 20.95 -20.11 -3.08
C ILE A 155 22.05 -20.86 -2.33
N TRP A 156 23.26 -20.28 -2.27
CA TRP A 156 24.39 -20.88 -1.57
C TRP A 156 25.40 -19.84 -1.09
N GLY A 157 26.20 -20.22 -0.10
CA GLY A 157 27.09 -19.36 0.67
C GLY A 157 26.35 -18.45 1.67
N VAL A 158 27.10 -17.73 2.50
CA VAL A 158 26.64 -16.91 3.65
C VAL A 158 25.77 -15.69 3.26
N ASN A 159 25.26 -15.64 2.02
CA ASN A 159 24.47 -14.54 1.45
C ASN A 159 23.49 -15.11 0.39
N ASP A 160 22.73 -16.13 0.76
CA ASP A 160 21.61 -16.63 -0.05
C ASP A 160 20.48 -15.59 -0.11
N LYS A 161 19.98 -15.34 -1.32
CA LYS A 161 18.99 -14.32 -1.66
C LYS A 161 18.14 -14.81 -2.83
N VAL A 162 16.88 -15.14 -2.53
CA VAL A 162 15.83 -15.48 -3.49
C VAL A 162 14.76 -14.39 -3.43
N MET A 163 14.83 -13.41 -4.33
CA MET A 163 14.04 -12.17 -4.25
C MET A 163 13.52 -11.72 -5.62
N CYS A 164 12.34 -11.10 -5.64
CA CYS A 164 11.78 -10.44 -6.82
C CYS A 164 11.61 -8.93 -6.55
N GLU A 165 11.87 -8.05 -7.53
CA GLU A 165 11.69 -6.60 -7.31
C GLU A 165 10.22 -6.18 -7.10
N LEU A 166 9.25 -7.03 -7.47
CA LEU A 166 7.82 -6.72 -7.44
C LEU A 166 7.20 -6.94 -6.05
N ASP A 167 6.54 -5.91 -5.53
CA ASP A 167 5.78 -5.93 -4.26
C ASP A 167 4.80 -7.11 -4.18
N GLN A 168 4.06 -7.38 -5.25
CA GLN A 168 3.12 -8.50 -5.30
C GLN A 168 3.83 -9.85 -5.14
N CYS A 169 5.04 -10.02 -5.67
CA CYS A 169 5.76 -11.30 -5.54
C CYS A 169 6.29 -11.49 -4.11
N ASN A 170 6.68 -10.40 -3.45
CA ASN A 170 7.11 -10.43 -2.05
C ASN A 170 5.91 -10.65 -1.11
N ALA A 171 4.79 -9.95 -1.30
CA ALA A 171 3.55 -10.19 -0.54
C ALA A 171 2.98 -11.61 -0.77
N ASN A 172 3.16 -12.18 -1.96
CA ASN A 172 2.83 -13.58 -2.25
C ASN A 172 3.75 -14.54 -1.48
N ALA A 173 5.04 -14.24 -1.36
CA ALA A 173 6.00 -15.05 -0.58
C ALA A 173 5.73 -14.93 0.93
N ASP A 174 5.47 -13.72 1.43
CA ASP A 174 5.02 -13.48 2.81
C ASP A 174 3.75 -14.28 3.14
N PHE A 175 2.80 -14.37 2.19
CA PHE A 175 1.58 -15.16 2.32
C PHE A 175 1.86 -16.66 2.34
N ALA A 176 2.69 -17.14 1.40
CA ALA A 176 3.05 -18.53 1.31
C ALA A 176 3.77 -19.01 2.57
N GLN A 177 4.75 -18.23 3.06
CA GLN A 177 5.48 -18.50 4.30
C GLN A 177 4.56 -18.61 5.52
N ARG A 178 3.63 -17.67 5.73
CA ARG A 178 2.70 -17.72 6.86
C ARG A 178 1.54 -18.72 6.70
N SER A 179 1.44 -19.35 5.52
CA SER A 179 0.45 -20.39 5.19
C SER A 179 1.11 -21.77 5.04
N GLY A 180 2.36 -21.95 5.47
CA GLY A 180 3.09 -23.22 5.41
C GLY A 180 3.59 -23.66 4.02
N LEU A 181 3.31 -22.89 2.96
CA LEU A 181 3.63 -23.23 1.57
C LEU A 181 5.12 -22.98 1.22
N LYS A 182 6.05 -23.65 1.91
CA LYS A 182 7.49 -23.59 1.58
C LYS A 182 7.94 -24.87 0.83
N PRO A 183 8.82 -24.77 -0.18
CA PRO A 183 9.39 -23.54 -0.76
C PRO A 183 8.47 -22.87 -1.79
N PHE A 184 8.25 -21.56 -1.67
CA PHE A 184 7.49 -20.78 -2.65
C PHE A 184 8.40 -19.98 -3.58
N GLU A 185 8.33 -20.25 -4.88
CA GLU A 185 8.89 -19.38 -5.92
C GLU A 185 7.77 -18.70 -6.72
N CYS A 186 7.93 -17.40 -7.03
CA CYS A 186 7.07 -16.76 -8.02
C CYS A 186 7.43 -17.22 -9.44
N CYS A 187 6.51 -17.08 -10.40
CA CYS A 187 6.74 -17.50 -11.77
C CYS A 187 7.96 -16.84 -12.44
N HIS A 188 8.40 -15.67 -11.97
CA HIS A 188 9.64 -15.02 -12.42
C HIS A 188 10.91 -15.74 -11.97
N LEU A 189 10.91 -16.30 -10.75
CA LEU A 189 12.02 -17.10 -10.19
C LEU A 189 12.04 -18.52 -10.78
N MET A 190 10.87 -19.17 -10.86
CA MET A 190 10.73 -20.49 -11.50
C MET A 190 11.19 -20.49 -12.96
N SER A 191 10.97 -19.38 -13.69
CA SER A 191 11.38 -19.28 -15.10
C SER A 191 12.90 -19.26 -15.31
N LEU A 192 13.70 -19.01 -14.26
CA LEU A 192 15.15 -19.01 -14.35
C LEU A 192 15.75 -20.39 -14.65
N ALA A 193 15.03 -21.48 -14.37
CA ALA A 193 15.39 -22.83 -14.80
C ALA A 193 15.50 -22.98 -16.33
N PHE A 194 14.91 -22.04 -17.09
CA PHE A 194 14.95 -21.98 -18.55
C PHE A 194 15.73 -20.75 -19.07
N CYS A 195 16.53 -20.10 -18.22
CA CYS A 195 17.37 -18.98 -18.63
C CYS A 195 18.49 -19.45 -19.58
N PRO A 196 18.70 -18.76 -20.72
CA PRO A 196 19.92 -18.93 -21.52
C PRO A 196 21.19 -18.73 -20.68
N LYS A 197 22.30 -19.31 -21.14
CA LYS A 197 23.62 -19.08 -20.54
C LYS A 197 24.04 -17.61 -20.66
N ASP A 198 25.02 -17.20 -19.86
CA ASP A 198 25.61 -15.88 -19.99
C ASP A 198 26.46 -15.81 -21.28
N ASP A 199 25.96 -15.09 -22.29
CA ASP A 199 26.65 -14.85 -23.56
C ASP A 199 27.86 -13.90 -23.42
N GLY A 200 28.14 -13.35 -22.23
CA GLY A 200 29.17 -12.33 -22.02
C GLY A 200 28.78 -10.94 -22.55
N ASN A 201 27.47 -10.68 -22.71
CA ASN A 201 26.89 -9.46 -23.31
C ASN A 201 27.08 -8.14 -22.50
N ALA A 202 28.04 -8.11 -21.58
CA ALA A 202 28.40 -6.92 -20.81
C ALA A 202 29.25 -5.94 -21.64
N VAL A 203 28.57 -5.00 -22.32
CA VAL A 203 29.24 -3.96 -23.12
C VAL A 203 30.10 -3.06 -22.22
N ASN A 204 31.42 -3.23 -22.29
CA ASN A 204 32.37 -2.35 -21.62
C ASN A 204 32.24 -0.92 -22.20
N LEU A 205 31.84 0.04 -21.37
CA LEU A 205 31.58 1.42 -21.79
C LEU A 205 32.87 2.24 -21.80
N LYS A 206 33.16 2.83 -22.96
CA LYS A 206 34.43 3.52 -23.27
C LYS A 206 34.36 5.01 -22.96
N GLU A 207 35.34 5.51 -22.20
CA GLU A 207 35.37 6.91 -21.79
C GLU A 207 35.56 7.86 -22.99
N GLU A 208 36.26 7.43 -24.03
CA GLU A 208 36.44 8.17 -25.28
C GLU A 208 35.09 8.46 -25.94
N THR A 209 34.17 7.50 -25.92
CA THR A 209 32.79 7.67 -26.40
C THR A 209 31.99 8.62 -25.52
N LEU A 210 32.23 8.64 -24.20
CA LEU A 210 31.58 9.59 -23.29
C LEU A 210 32.09 11.03 -23.50
N ASN A 211 33.40 11.20 -23.71
CA ASN A 211 34.02 12.47 -24.07
C ASN A 211 33.54 12.97 -25.44
N GLU A 212 33.34 12.07 -26.42
CA GLU A 212 32.69 12.39 -27.69
C GLU A 212 31.25 12.90 -27.49
N MET A 213 30.47 12.29 -26.60
CA MET A 213 29.12 12.75 -26.28
C MET A 213 29.08 14.12 -25.58
N VAL A 214 30.10 14.49 -24.83
CA VAL A 214 30.27 15.86 -24.30
C VAL A 214 30.58 16.83 -25.44
N LYS A 215 31.48 16.46 -26.37
CA LYS A 215 31.82 17.26 -27.56
C LYS A 215 30.61 17.50 -28.48
N GLU A 216 29.76 16.49 -28.68
CA GLU A 216 28.46 16.60 -29.38
C GLU A 216 27.36 17.32 -28.56
N LYS A 217 27.65 17.75 -27.32
CA LYS A 217 26.75 18.45 -26.40
C LYS A 217 25.50 17.64 -25.98
N TRP A 218 25.61 16.31 -25.90
CA TRP A 218 24.59 15.47 -25.25
C TRP A 218 24.64 15.57 -23.72
N PHE A 219 25.80 15.91 -23.17
CA PHE A 219 26.10 16.12 -21.75
C PHE A 219 27.05 17.31 -21.54
N GLY A 220 27.17 17.78 -20.30
CA GLY A 220 28.26 18.63 -19.85
C GLY A 220 29.20 17.86 -18.91
N GLU A 221 30.37 18.43 -18.61
CA GLU A 221 31.49 17.75 -17.92
C GLU A 221 31.08 17.16 -16.56
N SER A 222 30.37 17.92 -15.71
CA SER A 222 29.86 17.41 -14.41
C SER A 222 28.90 16.22 -14.51
N ARG A 223 28.39 15.89 -15.71
CA ARG A 223 27.63 14.66 -15.98
C ARG A 223 28.51 13.53 -16.54
N ARG A 224 29.63 13.84 -17.20
CA ARG A 224 30.68 12.86 -17.53
C ARG A 224 31.31 12.33 -16.23
N ASP A 225 31.73 13.24 -15.36
CA ASP A 225 32.51 12.87 -14.17
C ASP A 225 31.70 11.97 -13.23
N ALA A 226 30.39 12.25 -13.07
CA ALA A 226 29.45 11.39 -12.33
C ALA A 226 29.15 10.04 -13.02
N CYS A 227 29.36 9.90 -14.34
CA CYS A 227 29.32 8.61 -15.02
C CYS A 227 30.62 7.81 -14.78
N ILE A 228 31.78 8.47 -14.77
CA ILE A 228 33.08 7.86 -14.47
C ILE A 228 33.12 7.39 -13.00
N GLU A 229 32.68 8.22 -12.05
CA GLU A 229 32.51 7.84 -10.63
C GLU A 229 31.66 6.56 -10.51
N ARG A 230 30.55 6.48 -11.25
CA ARG A 230 29.67 5.29 -11.26
C ARG A 230 30.35 4.07 -11.89
N GLN A 231 31.21 4.25 -12.89
CA GLN A 231 32.01 3.17 -13.48
C GLN A 231 33.06 2.66 -12.48
N CYS A 232 33.77 3.56 -11.79
CA CYS A 232 34.73 3.18 -10.76
C CYS A 232 34.08 2.38 -9.61
N LEU A 233 32.86 2.77 -9.19
CA LEU A 233 32.08 1.99 -8.21
C LEU A 233 31.67 0.62 -8.76
N ALA A 234 31.15 0.55 -9.99
CA ALA A 234 30.77 -0.72 -10.63
C ALA A 234 31.97 -1.70 -10.75
N ASN A 235 33.13 -1.18 -11.15
CA ASN A 235 34.36 -1.97 -11.26
C ASN A 235 34.88 -2.41 -9.89
N LYS A 236 34.75 -1.58 -8.85
CA LYS A 236 35.17 -1.90 -7.48
C LYS A 236 34.31 -3.01 -6.85
N ASP A 237 33.00 -2.94 -7.07
CA ASP A 237 32.04 -3.90 -6.53
C ASP A 237 31.94 -5.18 -7.41
N ASP A 238 32.73 -5.24 -8.49
CA ASP A 238 32.80 -6.30 -9.51
C ASP A 238 31.42 -6.64 -10.11
N VAL A 239 30.76 -5.61 -10.64
CA VAL A 239 29.43 -5.67 -11.24
C VAL A 239 29.39 -4.94 -12.59
N PRO A 240 28.74 -5.48 -13.65
CA PRO A 240 28.62 -4.78 -14.92
C PRO A 240 27.94 -3.40 -14.80
N LEU A 241 28.54 -2.32 -15.31
CA LEU A 241 27.96 -0.97 -15.23
C LEU A 241 26.59 -0.85 -15.92
N SER A 242 26.43 -1.50 -17.08
CA SER A 242 25.15 -1.55 -17.80
C SER A 242 25.04 -2.75 -18.74
N VAL A 243 23.83 -3.27 -18.93
CA VAL A 243 23.54 -4.43 -19.79
C VAL A 243 22.28 -4.16 -20.62
N ALA A 244 22.29 -4.46 -21.91
CA ALA A 244 21.10 -4.38 -22.77
C ALA A 244 20.21 -5.61 -22.58
N ILE A 245 18.90 -5.39 -22.40
CA ILE A 245 17.91 -6.47 -22.25
C ILE A 245 17.28 -6.73 -23.62
N THR A 246 17.52 -7.91 -24.18
CA THR A 246 17.25 -8.21 -25.60
C THR A 246 15.84 -8.72 -25.88
N PHE A 247 15.25 -9.47 -24.96
CA PHE A 247 13.93 -10.12 -25.14
C PHE A 247 12.71 -9.18 -24.95
N ALA A 248 12.93 -7.92 -24.54
CA ALA A 248 11.88 -7.09 -23.95
C ALA A 248 11.22 -6.09 -24.93
N GLY A 249 9.88 -6.07 -24.92
CA GLY A 249 9.07 -5.09 -25.64
C GLY A 249 9.06 -5.20 -27.18
N PRO A 250 8.49 -4.20 -27.88
CA PRO A 250 8.59 -4.11 -29.34
C PRO A 250 9.97 -3.59 -29.76
N SER A 251 10.42 -3.90 -30.98
CA SER A 251 11.72 -3.46 -31.53
C SER A 251 11.97 -1.94 -31.52
N THR A 252 10.90 -1.13 -31.41
CA THR A 252 10.93 0.33 -31.27
C THR A 252 11.17 0.82 -29.84
N LYS A 253 11.46 -0.09 -28.90
CA LYS A 253 11.88 0.21 -27.53
C LYS A 253 13.19 -0.50 -27.21
N LYS A 254 14.02 0.15 -26.41
CA LYS A 254 15.30 -0.37 -25.92
C LYS A 254 15.29 -0.29 -24.40
N TYR A 255 15.73 -1.37 -23.76
CA TYR A 255 15.71 -1.55 -22.31
C TYR A 255 17.13 -1.79 -21.85
N ILE A 256 17.68 -0.91 -21.02
CA ILE A 256 19.05 -1.00 -20.48
C ILE A 256 18.95 -1.14 -18.96
N SER A 257 19.49 -2.22 -18.40
CA SER A 257 19.74 -2.30 -16.96
C SER A 257 21.01 -1.49 -16.64
N VAL A 258 20.96 -0.64 -15.62
CA VAL A 258 22.06 0.22 -15.20
C VAL A 258 22.34 -0.01 -13.71
N TYR A 259 23.62 -0.07 -13.33
CA TYR A 259 24.04 -0.22 -11.94
C TYR A 259 23.70 1.01 -11.09
N GLU A 260 23.15 0.79 -9.91
CA GLU A 260 22.85 1.80 -8.90
C GLU A 260 23.18 1.27 -7.49
N PRO A 261 24.32 1.68 -6.88
CA PRO A 261 24.70 1.24 -5.54
C PRO A 261 23.74 1.73 -4.44
N LYS A 262 22.97 2.80 -4.67
CA LYS A 262 22.04 3.34 -3.67
C LYS A 262 20.65 2.68 -3.79
N MET A 263 20.47 1.62 -3.02
CA MET A 263 19.21 0.94 -2.76
C MET A 263 18.05 1.92 -2.53
N SER A 264 16.89 1.65 -3.14
CA SER A 264 15.70 2.51 -3.10
C SER A 264 14.45 1.77 -3.59
N TYR A 265 13.26 2.36 -3.41
CA TYR A 265 12.00 1.72 -3.81
C TYR A 265 11.94 1.37 -5.31
N TYR A 266 12.75 2.05 -6.14
CA TYR A 266 12.88 1.80 -7.58
C TYR A 266 14.18 1.08 -7.98
N CYS A 267 15.01 0.71 -7.00
CA CYS A 267 16.27 -0.03 -7.15
C CYS A 267 16.44 -0.98 -5.96
N ARG A 268 15.80 -2.16 -6.04
CA ARG A 268 15.75 -3.16 -4.95
C ARG A 268 16.84 -4.23 -5.02
N LEU A 269 17.55 -4.31 -6.14
CA LEU A 269 18.57 -5.34 -6.41
C LEU A 269 19.83 -4.71 -7.04
N GLY A 270 20.17 -3.46 -6.68
CA GLY A 270 21.32 -2.73 -7.25
C GLY A 270 21.18 -2.34 -8.73
N ARG A 271 20.01 -2.53 -9.34
CA ARG A 271 19.75 -2.35 -10.78
C ARG A 271 18.53 -1.45 -11.04
N VAL A 272 18.62 -0.62 -12.09
CA VAL A 272 17.52 0.23 -12.60
C VAL A 272 17.35 0.05 -14.10
N THR A 273 16.15 -0.34 -14.56
CA THR A 273 15.83 -0.41 -15.99
C THR A 273 15.50 0.98 -16.55
N VAL A 274 16.28 1.44 -17.52
CA VAL A 274 15.99 2.64 -18.31
C VAL A 274 15.35 2.22 -19.64
N VAL A 275 14.29 2.93 -20.06
CA VAL A 275 13.58 2.65 -21.31
C VAL A 275 13.69 3.82 -22.26
N TYR A 276 14.17 3.56 -23.48
CA TYR A 276 14.14 4.48 -24.61
C TYR A 276 13.05 4.03 -25.60
N ASP A 277 12.20 4.96 -26.03
CA ASP A 277 11.18 4.75 -27.07
C ASP A 277 11.62 5.51 -28.33
N SER A 278 12.03 4.80 -29.38
CA SER A 278 12.58 5.41 -30.59
C SER A 278 11.53 6.07 -31.48
N LYS A 279 10.24 5.72 -31.33
CA LYS A 279 9.13 6.38 -32.02
C LYS A 279 8.78 7.73 -31.42
N LYS A 280 8.95 7.89 -30.10
CA LYS A 280 8.65 9.14 -29.38
C LYS A 280 9.90 9.95 -29.03
N ILE A 281 11.10 9.38 -29.20
CA ILE A 281 12.40 9.92 -28.77
C ILE A 281 12.40 10.25 -27.25
N THR A 282 11.63 9.49 -26.46
CA THR A 282 11.45 9.72 -25.01
C THR A 282 12.24 8.73 -24.16
N TRP A 283 12.77 9.22 -23.03
CA TRP A 283 13.54 8.45 -22.06
C TRP A 283 12.81 8.36 -20.71
N ALA A 284 12.47 7.15 -20.28
CA ALA A 284 11.87 6.87 -18.98
C ALA A 284 12.88 6.20 -18.03
N CYS A 285 12.91 6.65 -16.78
CA CYS A 285 13.61 6.00 -15.67
C CYS A 285 12.61 5.90 -14.50
N PRO A 286 12.51 4.77 -13.79
CA PRO A 286 11.77 4.66 -12.52
C PRO A 286 12.14 5.77 -11.53
N CYS A 287 13.42 6.17 -11.52
CA CYS A 287 14.00 7.19 -10.67
C CYS A 287 13.52 8.64 -10.89
N ASN A 288 13.00 8.99 -12.07
CA ASN A 288 12.56 10.36 -12.36
C ASN A 288 11.60 10.47 -13.56
N LYS A 289 10.60 11.34 -13.43
CA LYS A 289 9.58 11.67 -14.44
C LYS A 289 10.23 12.01 -15.80
N THR A 290 9.48 11.81 -16.87
CA THR A 290 10.00 11.73 -18.26
C THR A 290 10.85 12.93 -18.70
N LYS A 291 10.54 14.16 -18.26
CA LYS A 291 11.20 15.39 -18.71
C LYS A 291 12.58 15.70 -18.08
N GLN A 292 12.95 15.12 -16.93
CA GLN A 292 14.22 15.46 -16.23
C GLN A 292 15.36 14.46 -16.52
N SER A 293 16.61 14.90 -16.41
CA SER A 293 17.83 14.13 -16.70
C SER A 293 18.52 13.55 -15.44
N CYS A 294 18.45 12.23 -15.25
CA CYS A 294 19.15 11.49 -14.19
C CYS A 294 20.47 10.87 -14.67
N ILE A 295 21.25 10.29 -13.75
CA ILE A 295 22.48 9.56 -14.09
C ILE A 295 22.20 8.27 -14.89
N HIS A 296 21.13 7.53 -14.57
CA HIS A 296 20.75 6.32 -15.31
C HIS A 296 20.41 6.61 -16.77
N LYS A 297 19.68 7.71 -17.05
CA LYS A 297 19.41 8.19 -18.42
C LYS A 297 20.68 8.66 -19.14
N ALA A 298 21.75 9.02 -18.42
CA ALA A 298 23.03 9.36 -19.04
C ALA A 298 23.82 8.09 -19.41
N ILE A 299 23.93 7.12 -18.48
CA ILE A 299 24.63 5.85 -18.73
C ILE A 299 23.91 5.01 -19.82
N ALA A 300 22.58 4.93 -19.78
CA ALA A 300 21.81 4.24 -20.82
C ALA A 300 21.89 4.94 -22.19
N LYS A 301 22.08 6.27 -22.22
CA LYS A 301 22.38 7.03 -23.44
C LYS A 301 23.78 6.71 -23.97
N TRP A 302 24.79 6.67 -23.11
CA TRP A 302 26.17 6.29 -23.44
C TRP A 302 26.24 4.88 -24.01
N HIS A 303 25.59 3.91 -23.36
CA HIS A 303 25.42 2.54 -23.85
C HIS A 303 24.78 2.49 -25.25
N LEU A 304 23.65 3.19 -25.45
CA LEU A 304 22.96 3.20 -26.76
C LEU A 304 23.68 4.03 -27.83
N PHE A 305 24.47 5.04 -27.47
CA PHE A 305 25.29 5.79 -28.41
C PHE A 305 26.49 4.96 -28.88
N GLN A 306 27.15 4.24 -27.96
CA GLN A 306 28.25 3.33 -28.27
C GLN A 306 27.79 2.12 -29.12
N SER A 307 26.61 1.56 -28.84
CA SER A 307 26.12 0.34 -29.52
C SER A 307 25.19 0.58 -30.72
N GLN A 308 24.43 1.68 -30.75
CA GLN A 308 23.34 1.92 -31.71
C GLN A 308 23.26 3.41 -32.13
N ARG A 309 24.40 4.01 -32.49
CA ARG A 309 24.57 5.45 -32.84
C ARG A 309 23.55 5.99 -33.88
N ALA A 310 23.04 5.13 -34.77
CA ALA A 310 21.99 5.49 -35.73
C ALA A 310 20.69 6.01 -35.09
N LEU A 311 20.40 5.69 -33.82
CA LEU A 311 19.21 6.14 -33.08
C LEU A 311 19.22 7.65 -32.75
N PHE A 312 20.31 8.37 -33.01
CA PHE A 312 20.53 9.75 -32.54
C PHE A 312 20.39 10.82 -33.64
N GLN A 313 19.95 10.44 -34.85
CA GLN A 313 19.66 11.39 -35.95
C GLN A 313 18.40 12.22 -35.66
N LYS A 314 18.43 13.51 -36.01
CA LYS A 314 17.42 14.51 -35.60
C LYS A 314 16.39 14.78 -36.71
N VAL A 315 15.10 14.65 -36.38
CA VAL A 315 13.97 15.09 -37.22
C VAL A 315 13.12 16.10 -36.44
N LYS A 316 12.60 17.13 -37.12
CA LYS A 316 11.66 18.13 -36.57
C LYS A 316 10.27 17.92 -37.15
N THR A 317 9.22 18.10 -36.35
CA THR A 317 7.81 18.23 -36.80
C THR A 317 6.97 18.89 -35.70
N THR A 318 5.77 19.34 -36.04
CA THR A 318 4.88 20.20 -35.22
C THR A 318 3.41 19.69 -35.33
N GLU A 319 2.32 20.29 -34.81
CA GLU A 319 2.12 21.61 -34.19
C GLU A 319 0.86 21.66 -33.27
N ARG A 320 0.41 22.90 -32.96
CA ARG A 320 -0.98 23.43 -32.86
C ARG A 320 -2.11 22.55 -33.49
N ILE A 321 -3.41 22.62 -33.16
CA ILE A 321 -4.29 23.50 -32.33
C ILE A 321 -5.60 22.71 -31.96
N ASP A 322 -6.60 23.08 -31.14
CA ASP A 322 -6.97 24.28 -30.35
C ASP A 322 -7.86 23.93 -29.13
N SER A 323 -8.45 24.93 -28.43
CA SER A 323 -9.50 24.77 -27.41
C SER A 323 -10.42 25.99 -27.26
N MET A 324 -11.75 25.82 -27.17
CA MET A 324 -12.74 26.91 -26.93
C MET A 324 -13.82 26.56 -25.86
N GLN A 325 -14.71 27.51 -25.54
CA GLN A 325 -15.37 27.68 -24.22
C GLN A 325 -16.87 28.10 -24.27
N ILE A 326 -17.64 27.87 -23.17
CA ILE A 326 -18.60 28.76 -22.41
C ILE A 326 -19.68 29.55 -23.24
N PRO A 327 -21.01 29.56 -22.90
CA PRO A 327 -21.68 30.20 -21.71
C PRO A 327 -22.77 29.33 -20.99
N GLN A 328 -23.25 29.62 -19.75
CA GLN A 328 -24.24 30.61 -19.24
C GLN A 328 -25.66 30.54 -19.87
N GLN A 329 -26.81 30.81 -19.23
CA GLN A 329 -27.19 31.24 -17.84
C GLN A 329 -28.56 30.54 -17.48
N GLN A 330 -29.50 30.87 -16.55
CA GLN A 330 -29.77 31.95 -15.58
C GLN A 330 -30.52 31.39 -14.31
N SER A 331 -31.56 32.04 -13.76
CA SER A 331 -32.26 31.69 -12.49
C SER A 331 -33.71 32.24 -12.40
N GLU A 332 -34.60 31.61 -11.62
CA GLU A 332 -35.88 32.23 -11.17
C GLU A 332 -36.49 31.51 -9.92
N ASN A 333 -37.51 32.10 -9.27
CA ASN A 333 -37.84 31.91 -7.83
C ASN A 333 -39.38 31.76 -7.54
N VAL A 334 -39.80 31.78 -6.25
CA VAL A 334 -41.20 31.74 -5.71
C VAL A 334 -41.81 30.31 -5.64
N GLY A 335 -42.60 29.88 -4.63
CA GLY A 335 -43.15 30.56 -3.43
C GLY A 335 -43.55 29.56 -2.31
N ASP A 336 -44.29 30.01 -1.29
CA ASP A 336 -44.40 29.40 0.06
C ASP A 336 -45.82 28.82 0.42
N CYS A 337 -45.98 28.34 1.68
CA CYS A 337 -47.17 27.80 2.37
C CYS A 337 -47.53 26.31 2.13
N SER A 338 -48.03 25.55 3.13
CA SER A 338 -48.22 25.82 4.57
C SER A 338 -48.41 24.57 5.45
N ASP A 339 -47.84 24.62 6.66
CA ASP A 339 -48.45 24.19 7.94
C ASP A 339 -49.09 22.80 8.11
N HIS A 340 -48.28 21.80 8.51
CA HIS A 340 -48.70 20.63 9.30
C HIS A 340 -47.58 20.24 10.30
N GLN A 341 -47.93 19.76 11.50
CA GLN A 341 -46.99 19.61 12.63
C GLN A 341 -46.19 18.28 12.63
N TYR A 342 -45.46 18.03 11.55
CA TYR A 342 -44.45 16.97 11.42
C TYR A 342 -43.27 17.51 10.58
N PRO A 343 -41.99 17.24 10.91
CA PRO A 343 -41.48 16.37 11.97
C PRO A 343 -41.65 16.93 13.40
N PRO A 344 -41.58 16.08 14.44
CA PRO A 344 -41.89 16.43 15.83
C PRO A 344 -40.92 17.44 16.47
N ASN A 345 -41.11 17.74 17.76
CA ASN A 345 -40.16 18.48 18.59
C ASN A 345 -38.77 17.80 18.65
N ASP A 346 -37.77 18.49 19.17
CA ASP A 346 -36.37 18.04 19.10
C ASP A 346 -36.16 16.68 19.81
N ASP A 347 -36.81 16.45 20.96
CA ASP A 347 -36.82 15.14 21.65
C ASP A 347 -37.38 14.01 20.78
N GLY A 348 -38.43 14.31 20.00
CA GLY A 348 -39.04 13.36 19.06
C GLY A 348 -38.11 13.03 17.89
N ILE A 349 -37.35 14.02 17.40
CA ILE A 349 -36.33 13.81 16.36
C ILE A 349 -35.21 12.91 16.89
N GLU A 350 -34.75 13.09 18.13
CA GLU A 350 -33.74 12.21 18.74
C GLU A 350 -34.21 10.76 18.83
N ARG A 351 -35.45 10.53 19.26
CA ARG A 351 -36.03 9.18 19.32
C ARG A 351 -36.11 8.53 17.94
N ILE A 352 -36.52 9.28 16.90
CA ILE A 352 -36.52 8.79 15.51
C ILE A 352 -35.09 8.45 15.05
N VAL A 353 -34.11 9.34 15.25
CA VAL A 353 -32.71 9.11 14.82
C VAL A 353 -32.12 7.87 15.51
N ARG A 354 -32.31 7.72 16.83
CA ARG A 354 -31.89 6.53 17.58
C ARG A 354 -32.58 5.26 17.06
N TYR A 355 -33.87 5.32 16.78
CA TYR A 355 -34.62 4.19 16.20
C TYR A 355 -34.08 3.79 14.82
N LEU A 356 -33.83 4.74 13.93
CA LEU A 356 -33.31 4.45 12.58
C LEU A 356 -31.91 3.84 12.63
N MET A 357 -31.00 4.37 13.46
CA MET A 357 -29.65 3.81 13.63
C MET A 357 -29.66 2.37 14.14
N LYS A 358 -30.59 2.03 15.04
CA LYS A 358 -30.70 0.71 15.67
C LYS A 358 -31.43 -0.33 14.81
N ASN A 359 -32.45 0.08 14.05
CA ASN A 359 -33.41 -0.85 13.42
C ASN A 359 -33.55 -0.72 11.90
N LYS A 360 -33.00 0.33 11.27
CA LYS A 360 -33.11 0.62 9.82
C LYS A 360 -31.75 0.85 9.16
N SER A 361 -30.70 0.22 9.68
CA SER A 361 -29.38 0.27 9.06
C SER A 361 -29.34 -0.57 7.78
N LEU A 362 -28.65 -0.08 6.76
CA LEU A 362 -28.47 -0.76 5.47
C LEU A 362 -27.27 -1.73 5.57
N PRO A 363 -27.31 -2.91 4.93
CA PRO A 363 -26.18 -3.84 4.92
C PRO A 363 -24.98 -3.25 4.17
N VAL A 364 -23.76 -3.69 4.54
CA VAL A 364 -22.49 -3.24 3.94
C VAL A 364 -22.47 -3.48 2.43
N ASP A 365 -22.79 -4.71 2.03
CA ASP A 365 -22.98 -5.12 0.64
C ASP A 365 -24.49 -5.10 0.34
N LEU A 366 -24.92 -4.13 -0.46
CA LEU A 366 -26.31 -4.01 -0.91
C LEU A 366 -26.64 -5.13 -1.93
N PRO A 367 -27.82 -5.77 -1.86
CA PRO A 367 -28.22 -6.79 -2.82
C PRO A 367 -28.10 -6.33 -4.27
N GLN A 368 -27.37 -7.08 -5.09
CA GLN A 368 -26.93 -6.62 -6.42
C GLN A 368 -28.08 -6.23 -7.34
N ASN A 369 -29.25 -6.86 -7.22
CA ASN A 369 -30.49 -6.54 -7.94
C ASN A 369 -31.03 -5.13 -7.65
N LEU A 370 -30.81 -4.60 -6.43
CA LEU A 370 -31.24 -3.25 -6.03
C LEU A 370 -30.27 -2.16 -6.51
N VAL A 371 -29.07 -2.53 -6.96
CA VAL A 371 -28.00 -1.60 -7.34
C VAL A 371 -27.41 -1.83 -8.74
N SER A 372 -27.86 -2.83 -9.49
CA SER A 372 -27.49 -3.05 -10.91
C SER A 372 -28.30 -2.18 -11.88
N GLY A 373 -29.47 -1.69 -11.45
CA GLY A 373 -30.19 -0.58 -12.07
C GLY A 373 -30.86 -0.86 -13.42
N LEU A 374 -32.12 -1.28 -13.39
CA LEU A 374 -33.05 -1.02 -14.51
C LEU A 374 -34.50 -0.70 -14.09
N GLN A 375 -34.77 -0.48 -12.78
CA GLN A 375 -36.11 -0.09 -12.32
C GLN A 375 -36.59 1.17 -13.03
N HIS A 376 -37.60 1.01 -13.89
CA HIS A 376 -38.33 2.11 -14.50
C HIS A 376 -39.24 2.80 -13.47
N GLY A 377 -39.69 4.03 -13.76
CA GLY A 377 -40.54 4.79 -12.82
C GLY A 377 -41.82 4.08 -12.37
N SER A 378 -42.31 3.14 -13.19
CA SER A 378 -43.46 2.27 -12.92
C SER A 378 -43.20 1.12 -11.92
N GLU A 379 -41.95 0.84 -11.57
CA GLU A 379 -41.58 -0.27 -10.67
C GLU A 379 -41.47 0.15 -9.20
N PHE A 380 -41.48 1.46 -8.90
CA PHE A 380 -41.46 1.98 -7.53
C PHE A 380 -42.88 2.02 -6.94
N ARG A 381 -43.02 1.63 -5.67
CA ARG A 381 -44.28 1.80 -4.94
C ARG A 381 -44.64 3.28 -4.82
N HIS A 382 -45.85 3.64 -5.23
CA HIS A 382 -46.35 5.01 -5.16
C HIS A 382 -46.94 5.36 -3.78
N GLN A 383 -47.13 4.37 -2.90
CA GLN A 383 -47.46 4.55 -1.48
C GLN A 383 -46.38 3.87 -0.63
N LEU A 384 -45.70 4.67 0.20
CA LEU A 384 -44.57 4.27 1.03
C LEU A 384 -44.98 4.35 2.50
N ILE A 385 -45.43 3.22 3.02
CA ILE A 385 -46.02 3.05 4.36
C ILE A 385 -45.02 2.29 5.24
N PRO A 386 -44.74 2.74 6.49
CA PRO A 386 -43.82 2.04 7.39
C PRO A 386 -44.31 0.61 7.68
N GLU A 387 -43.43 -0.38 7.69
CA GLU A 387 -43.80 -1.79 7.90
C GLU A 387 -44.18 -2.10 9.35
N GLU A 388 -43.83 -1.25 10.32
CA GLU A 388 -44.07 -1.48 11.74
C GLU A 388 -45.56 -1.59 12.08
N THR A 389 -45.91 -2.60 12.88
CA THR A 389 -47.27 -2.83 13.41
C THR A 389 -47.36 -2.55 14.92
N PHE A 390 -46.24 -2.69 15.64
CA PHE A 390 -46.14 -2.51 17.09
C PHE A 390 -45.01 -1.54 17.45
N CYS A 391 -45.12 -0.89 18.61
CA CYS A 391 -44.11 0.05 19.10
C CYS A 391 -42.88 -0.66 19.68
N SER A 392 -41.68 -0.28 19.19
CA SER A 392 -40.37 -0.75 19.67
C SER A 392 -39.93 -0.20 21.03
N GLU A 393 -40.58 0.86 21.52
CA GLU A 393 -40.17 1.61 22.72
C GLU A 393 -41.07 1.34 23.95
N CYS A 394 -42.15 0.56 23.80
CA CYS A 394 -43.05 0.22 24.90
C CYS A 394 -42.84 -1.23 25.34
N GLU A 395 -42.98 -1.50 26.63
CA GLU A 395 -43.12 -2.87 27.12
C GLU A 395 -44.53 -3.39 26.80
N GLY A 396 -44.61 -4.53 26.14
CA GLY A 396 -45.85 -5.05 25.56
C GLY A 396 -46.12 -4.53 24.13
N ASN A 397 -46.77 -5.35 23.32
CA ASN A 397 -46.98 -5.11 21.88
C ASN A 397 -48.08 -4.05 21.63
N HIS A 398 -47.81 -2.79 21.97
CA HIS A 398 -48.68 -1.66 21.69
C HIS A 398 -48.82 -1.44 20.18
N VAL A 399 -50.02 -1.62 19.65
CA VAL A 399 -50.36 -1.42 18.23
C VAL A 399 -50.18 0.06 17.85
N LEU A 400 -49.61 0.31 16.68
CA LEU A 400 -49.43 1.66 16.14
C LEU A 400 -50.71 2.19 15.46
N SER A 401 -50.77 3.49 15.21
CA SER A 401 -51.86 4.10 14.43
C SER A 401 -51.96 3.52 13.01
N GLU A 402 -53.13 3.70 12.40
CA GLU A 402 -53.25 3.65 10.94
C GLU A 402 -52.25 4.61 10.25
N PRO A 403 -51.86 4.36 8.99
CA PRO A 403 -50.90 5.21 8.26
C PRO A 403 -51.41 6.64 8.06
N ILE A 404 -50.71 7.62 8.64
CA ILE A 404 -50.95 9.05 8.48
C ILE A 404 -50.07 9.56 7.34
N ILE A 405 -50.65 10.25 6.36
CA ILE A 405 -49.90 10.78 5.21
C ILE A 405 -49.03 11.99 5.62
N ILE A 406 -47.77 12.00 5.16
CA ILE A 406 -46.83 13.13 5.30
C ILE A 406 -46.98 14.04 4.08
N THR A 407 -46.90 13.45 2.88
CA THR A 407 -47.12 14.15 1.61
C THR A 407 -47.53 13.18 0.51
N SER A 408 -48.24 13.67 -0.51
CA SER A 408 -48.49 12.98 -1.79
C SER A 408 -47.61 13.51 -2.93
N ARG A 409 -46.61 14.35 -2.61
CA ARG A 409 -45.75 15.06 -3.57
C ARG A 409 -44.26 14.72 -3.40
N ALA A 410 -43.95 13.57 -2.77
CA ALA A 410 -42.59 13.11 -2.64
C ALA A 410 -42.00 12.74 -4.00
N LYS A 411 -40.67 12.80 -4.11
CA LYS A 411 -39.92 12.57 -5.35
C LYS A 411 -38.80 11.56 -5.14
N ILE A 412 -38.79 10.50 -5.93
CA ILE A 412 -37.66 9.55 -5.99
C ILE A 412 -36.71 10.02 -7.08
N LEU A 413 -35.52 10.45 -6.67
CA LEU A 413 -34.44 10.87 -7.54
C LEU A 413 -33.59 9.64 -7.94
N THR A 414 -33.51 9.37 -9.24
CA THR A 414 -32.81 8.22 -9.82
C THR A 414 -31.63 8.67 -10.70
N PHE A 415 -30.88 7.71 -11.25
CA PHE A 415 -29.85 7.98 -12.25
C PHE A 415 -30.41 8.37 -13.63
N THR A 416 -31.68 8.03 -13.93
CA THR A 416 -32.31 8.30 -15.24
C THR A 416 -33.23 9.51 -15.24
N GLY A 417 -33.66 9.99 -14.07
CA GLY A 417 -34.56 11.14 -13.93
C GLY A 417 -35.18 11.23 -12.53
N VAL A 418 -36.31 11.92 -12.45
CA VAL A 418 -37.10 12.07 -11.22
C VAL A 418 -38.45 11.38 -11.40
N VAL A 419 -38.85 10.56 -10.42
CA VAL A 419 -40.20 9.99 -10.32
C VAL A 419 -41.01 10.85 -9.34
N GLU A 420 -42.22 11.22 -9.73
CA GLU A 420 -43.12 12.09 -8.95
C GLU A 420 -44.45 11.37 -8.67
N GLY A 421 -45.31 11.96 -7.83
CA GLY A 421 -46.58 11.34 -7.41
C GLY A 421 -46.44 10.28 -6.32
N ILE A 422 -45.29 10.27 -5.63
CA ILE A 422 -45.02 9.34 -4.52
C ILE A 422 -45.64 9.89 -3.24
N SER A 423 -46.35 9.03 -2.50
CA SER A 423 -46.96 9.35 -1.22
C SER A 423 -46.22 8.66 -0.08
N THR A 424 -45.76 9.44 0.90
CA THR A 424 -45.04 8.95 2.09
C THR A 424 -45.91 9.08 3.34
N TYR A 425 -45.79 8.12 4.25
CA TYR A 425 -46.63 7.99 5.44
C TYR A 425 -45.77 7.76 6.69
N TYR A 426 -46.35 8.07 7.85
CA TYR A 426 -45.86 7.66 9.16
C TYR A 426 -46.95 6.94 9.97
N LYS A 427 -46.55 6.26 11.05
CA LYS A 427 -47.42 5.70 12.08
C LYS A 427 -46.98 6.22 13.43
N VAL A 428 -47.89 6.35 14.40
CA VAL A 428 -47.56 6.83 15.75
C VAL A 428 -48.05 5.87 16.83
N CYS A 429 -47.24 5.66 17.87
CA CYS A 429 -47.65 4.92 19.06
C CYS A 429 -48.54 5.78 19.96
N SER A 430 -49.75 5.29 20.28
CA SER A 430 -50.71 5.99 21.13
C SER A 430 -50.30 6.11 22.60
N ASN A 431 -49.35 5.29 23.06
CA ASN A 431 -48.88 5.28 24.46
C ASN A 431 -47.70 6.25 24.70
N CYS A 432 -46.66 6.19 23.86
CA CYS A 432 -45.42 6.94 24.06
C CYS A 432 -45.11 7.98 22.97
N SER A 433 -46.06 8.24 22.06
CA SER A 433 -45.93 9.18 20.93
C SER A 433 -44.74 8.93 19.99
N MET A 434 -44.16 7.72 19.99
CA MET A 434 -43.08 7.35 19.08
C MET A 434 -43.59 7.32 17.64
N MET A 435 -42.86 7.94 16.72
CA MET A 435 -43.23 8.02 15.30
C MET A 435 -42.34 7.11 14.45
N TYR A 436 -42.96 6.35 13.55
CA TYR A 436 -42.31 5.43 12.63
C TYR A 436 -42.56 5.92 11.21
N ARG A 437 -41.48 6.22 10.47
CA ARG A 437 -41.55 6.66 9.06
C ARG A 437 -41.03 5.57 8.13
N TYR A 438 -41.48 5.57 6.88
CA TYR A 438 -40.97 4.64 5.87
C TYR A 438 -39.45 4.79 5.69
N GLN A 439 -38.70 3.69 5.83
CA GLN A 439 -37.24 3.70 5.61
C GLN A 439 -36.74 2.45 4.84
N GLU A 440 -37.65 1.62 4.31
CA GLU A 440 -37.28 0.29 3.83
C GLU A 440 -36.41 0.35 2.56
N PHE A 441 -35.20 -0.19 2.66
CA PHE A 441 -34.23 -0.24 1.55
C PHE A 441 -34.55 -1.34 0.52
N THR A 442 -35.43 -2.29 0.88
CA THR A 442 -35.82 -3.47 0.10
C THR A 442 -36.51 -3.12 -1.22
N ASP A 443 -37.28 -2.02 -1.28
CA ASP A 443 -37.89 -1.51 -2.52
C ASP A 443 -36.89 -0.80 -3.46
N GLY A 444 -35.58 -0.81 -3.15
CA GLY A 444 -34.52 -0.23 -3.99
C GLY A 444 -34.29 1.28 -3.79
N ILE A 445 -34.88 1.86 -2.75
CA ILE A 445 -34.87 3.30 -2.45
C ILE A 445 -34.32 3.61 -1.06
N HIS A 446 -33.91 4.86 -0.87
CA HIS A 446 -33.41 5.41 0.38
C HIS A 446 -34.17 6.70 0.68
N ASN A 447 -34.98 6.70 1.72
CA ASN A 447 -35.68 7.91 2.19
C ASN A 447 -34.70 8.83 2.95
N PHE A 448 -34.66 10.11 2.59
CA PHE A 448 -33.88 11.13 3.29
C PHE A 448 -34.79 11.95 4.23
N ASN A 449 -35.75 12.70 3.67
CA ASN A 449 -36.57 13.67 4.42
C ASN A 449 -38.07 13.60 4.09
N ASP A 450 -38.57 12.42 3.71
CA ASP A 450 -39.97 12.11 3.39
C ASP A 450 -40.54 12.81 2.14
N HIS A 451 -39.90 13.88 1.67
CA HIS A 451 -40.18 14.57 0.41
C HIS A 451 -39.17 14.22 -0.70
N LEU A 452 -37.91 13.97 -0.35
CA LEU A 452 -36.85 13.50 -1.25
C LEU A 452 -36.38 12.10 -0.85
N LEU A 453 -36.37 11.21 -1.84
CA LEU A 453 -35.81 9.87 -1.75
C LEU A 453 -34.77 9.70 -2.86
N LEU A 454 -33.75 8.88 -2.65
CA LEU A 454 -32.76 8.50 -3.67
C LEU A 454 -32.94 7.03 -4.04
N SER A 455 -32.75 6.62 -5.29
CA SER A 455 -32.58 5.18 -5.57
C SER A 455 -31.21 4.68 -5.10
N LEU A 456 -31.14 3.45 -4.57
CA LEU A 456 -29.88 2.87 -4.06
C LEU A 456 -28.81 2.79 -5.16
N HIS A 457 -29.21 2.55 -6.41
CA HIS A 457 -28.34 2.63 -7.58
C HIS A 457 -27.70 4.02 -7.74
N LEU A 458 -28.46 5.12 -7.55
CA LEU A 458 -27.88 6.47 -7.58
C LEU A 458 -26.94 6.68 -6.39
N CYS A 459 -27.28 6.23 -5.18
CA CYS A 459 -26.39 6.31 -4.02
C CYS A 459 -25.03 5.63 -4.27
N VAL A 460 -25.04 4.44 -4.88
CA VAL A 460 -23.82 3.72 -5.30
C VAL A 460 -23.05 4.47 -6.39
N ILE A 461 -23.74 5.12 -7.33
CA ILE A 461 -23.09 5.99 -8.34
C ILE A 461 -22.43 7.21 -7.70
N LEU A 462 -23.06 7.86 -6.71
CA LEU A 462 -22.48 8.98 -5.97
C LEU A 462 -21.25 8.54 -5.15
N ARG A 463 -21.33 7.39 -4.47
CA ARG A 463 -20.19 6.73 -3.77
C ARG A 463 -19.02 6.52 -4.72
N ASN A 464 -19.28 5.93 -5.90
CA ASN A 464 -18.27 5.68 -6.92
C ASN A 464 -17.69 6.97 -7.54
N ALA A 465 -18.52 8.00 -7.73
CA ALA A 465 -18.05 9.30 -8.22
C ALA A 465 -17.09 9.98 -7.22
N LEU A 466 -17.41 9.94 -5.93
CA LEU A 466 -16.57 10.49 -4.86
C LEU A 466 -15.24 9.74 -4.71
N GLN A 467 -15.24 8.41 -4.84
CA GLN A 467 -14.00 7.61 -4.95
C GLN A 467 -13.16 8.00 -6.19
N ASN A 468 -13.80 8.44 -7.28
CA ASN A 468 -13.16 8.98 -8.47
C ASN A 468 -13.00 10.52 -8.43
N HIS A 469 -12.91 11.11 -7.23
CA HIS A 469 -12.64 12.54 -7.00
C HIS A 469 -13.65 13.53 -7.61
N THR A 470 -14.88 13.06 -7.85
CA THR A 470 -15.97 13.83 -8.46
C THR A 470 -17.07 14.10 -7.43
N ALA A 471 -17.24 15.36 -7.06
CA ALA A 471 -18.27 15.79 -6.12
C ALA A 471 -19.68 15.50 -6.64
N VAL A 472 -20.62 15.22 -5.72
CA VAL A 472 -22.05 15.01 -5.99
C VAL A 472 -22.62 16.12 -6.89
N SER A 473 -22.29 17.39 -6.63
CA SER A 473 -22.75 18.54 -7.42
C SER A 473 -22.34 18.50 -8.90
N ARG A 474 -21.22 17.86 -9.26
CA ARG A 474 -20.83 17.62 -10.66
C ARG A 474 -21.66 16.51 -11.29
N VAL A 475 -21.90 15.41 -10.56
CA VAL A 475 -22.78 14.32 -11.03
C VAL A 475 -24.18 14.87 -11.29
N MET A 476 -24.76 15.61 -10.35
CA MET A 476 -26.10 16.19 -10.51
C MET A 476 -26.19 17.15 -11.70
N SER A 477 -25.14 17.95 -11.94
CA SER A 477 -25.10 18.84 -13.11
C SER A 477 -25.07 18.08 -14.45
N ILE A 478 -24.51 16.87 -14.48
CA ILE A 478 -24.55 15.98 -15.66
C ILE A 478 -25.94 15.35 -15.80
N LEU A 479 -26.57 14.94 -14.70
CA LEU A 479 -27.92 14.33 -14.72
C LEU A 479 -28.99 15.33 -15.14
N GLU A 480 -28.99 16.56 -14.60
CA GLU A 480 -29.87 17.66 -15.02
C GLU A 480 -29.77 17.92 -16.53
N ALA A 481 -28.54 18.05 -17.04
CA ALA A 481 -28.28 18.31 -18.47
C ALA A 481 -28.67 17.13 -19.37
N THR A 482 -28.57 15.90 -18.88
CA THR A 482 -28.91 14.67 -19.64
C THR A 482 -30.43 14.44 -19.68
N ALA A 483 -31.10 14.57 -18.52
CA ALA A 483 -32.54 14.35 -18.39
C ALA A 483 -33.39 15.57 -18.80
N LYS A 484 -32.76 16.75 -18.99
CA LYS A 484 -33.41 18.04 -19.29
C LYS A 484 -34.47 18.48 -18.28
N ALA A 485 -34.34 18.03 -17.02
CA ALA A 485 -35.24 18.37 -15.92
C ALA A 485 -34.48 19.14 -14.82
N LYS A 486 -35.21 19.95 -14.03
CA LYS A 486 -34.68 20.56 -12.80
C LYS A 486 -34.68 19.53 -11.68
N PHE A 487 -33.54 19.34 -11.03
CA PHE A 487 -33.37 18.40 -9.92
C PHE A 487 -33.43 19.14 -8.56
N PRO A 488 -33.58 18.44 -7.43
CA PRO A 488 -33.44 19.02 -6.10
C PRO A 488 -32.05 19.68 -5.89
N SER A 489 -31.94 20.57 -4.90
CA SER A 489 -30.69 21.32 -4.69
C SER A 489 -29.48 20.39 -4.49
N LYS A 490 -28.35 20.77 -5.09
CA LYS A 490 -27.13 19.94 -5.15
C LYS A 490 -26.51 19.69 -3.78
N ASP A 491 -26.81 20.56 -2.81
CA ASP A 491 -26.44 20.39 -1.41
C ASP A 491 -27.43 19.47 -0.67
N THR A 492 -28.73 19.59 -0.94
CA THR A 492 -29.76 18.67 -0.42
C THR A 492 -29.51 17.23 -0.88
N VAL A 493 -29.12 17.02 -2.15
CA VAL A 493 -28.76 15.68 -2.66
C VAL A 493 -27.46 15.17 -2.03
N LEU A 494 -26.50 16.05 -1.72
CA LEU A 494 -25.31 15.68 -0.95
C LEU A 494 -25.69 15.27 0.48
N HIS A 495 -26.58 16.00 1.15
CA HIS A 495 -27.08 15.66 2.49
C HIS A 495 -27.83 14.32 2.49
N ALA A 496 -28.67 14.07 1.49
CA ALA A 496 -29.34 12.78 1.29
C ALA A 496 -28.35 11.62 1.09
N TYR A 497 -27.25 11.86 0.35
CA TYR A 497 -26.16 10.89 0.23
C TYR A 497 -25.39 10.68 1.55
N LEU A 498 -25.12 11.72 2.33
CA LEU A 498 -24.46 11.58 3.64
C LEU A 498 -25.34 10.82 4.65
N HIS A 499 -26.65 11.05 4.64
CA HIS A 499 -27.63 10.28 5.42
C HIS A 499 -27.68 8.80 4.99
N PHE A 500 -27.54 8.50 3.69
CA PHE A 500 -27.40 7.13 3.17
C PHE A 500 -26.13 6.44 3.69
N GLU A 501 -24.97 7.13 3.66
CA GLU A 501 -23.73 6.57 4.20
C GLU A 501 -23.72 6.50 5.74
N ALA A 502 -24.57 7.27 6.42
CA ALA A 502 -24.71 7.27 7.88
C ALA A 502 -25.58 6.12 8.41
N LEU A 503 -26.59 5.70 7.63
CA LEU A 503 -27.35 4.48 7.91
C LEU A 503 -26.70 3.21 7.32
N SER A 504 -25.64 3.32 6.52
CA SER A 504 -24.89 2.16 6.02
C SER A 504 -24.02 1.54 7.13
N SER A 505 -24.16 0.22 7.36
CA SER A 505 -23.53 -0.54 8.46
C SER A 505 -22.01 -0.79 8.30
N HIS A 506 -21.27 0.19 7.76
CA HIS A 506 -19.84 0.09 7.46
C HIS A 506 -19.02 -0.28 8.70
N VAL A 507 -18.17 -1.31 8.58
CA VAL A 507 -17.34 -1.83 9.70
C VAL A 507 -16.20 -0.87 10.08
N TYR A 508 -15.81 0.06 9.18
CA TYR A 508 -14.69 0.99 9.36
C TYR A 508 -13.40 0.34 9.94
N SER A 509 -13.11 -0.91 9.55
CA SER A 509 -12.08 -1.76 10.18
C SER A 509 -10.67 -1.14 10.21
N TYR A 510 -10.25 -0.46 9.13
CA TYR A 510 -8.94 0.22 9.04
C TYR A 510 -7.74 -0.73 9.31
N THR A 511 -7.83 -1.95 8.77
CA THR A 511 -6.81 -3.02 8.93
C THR A 511 -6.38 -3.56 7.57
N CYS A 512 -5.10 -3.89 7.39
CA CYS A 512 -4.58 -4.47 6.15
C CYS A 512 -4.62 -5.99 6.19
N ILE A 513 -5.13 -6.64 5.14
CA ILE A 513 -5.15 -8.10 5.09
C ILE A 513 -3.76 -8.75 5.02
N ASN A 514 -2.69 -8.03 4.67
CA ASN A 514 -1.32 -8.57 4.69
C ASN A 514 -0.55 -8.22 5.97
N CYS A 515 -0.69 -6.98 6.48
CA CYS A 515 -0.01 -6.54 7.70
C CYS A 515 -0.78 -6.82 9.00
N GLY A 516 -2.03 -7.28 8.90
CA GLY A 516 -2.88 -7.61 10.05
C GLY A 516 -3.40 -6.39 10.80
N TYR A 517 -3.77 -6.59 12.06
CA TYR A 517 -4.21 -5.55 12.98
C TYR A 517 -3.04 -4.72 13.54
N TYR A 518 -1.83 -5.30 13.59
CA TYR A 518 -0.66 -4.72 14.25
C TYR A 518 0.52 -4.61 13.26
N PRO A 519 0.61 -3.54 12.46
CA PRO A 519 1.64 -3.40 11.43
C PRO A 519 3.00 -3.05 12.05
N LYS A 520 3.94 -4.00 11.99
CA LYS A 520 5.32 -3.85 12.53
C LYS A 520 6.12 -2.65 11.99
N VAL A 521 5.76 -2.13 10.81
CA VAL A 521 6.30 -0.90 10.22
C VAL A 521 5.15 0.02 9.85
N VAL A 522 5.25 1.31 10.17
CA VAL A 522 4.26 2.34 9.82
C VAL A 522 4.91 3.62 9.27
N ILE A 523 4.16 4.34 8.44
CA ILE A 523 4.51 5.63 7.85
C ILE A 523 3.48 6.67 8.30
N MET A 524 3.97 7.83 8.74
CA MET A 524 3.20 8.94 9.30
C MET A 524 3.45 10.25 8.55
N ASP A 525 2.38 10.93 8.14
CA ASP A 525 2.44 12.20 7.42
C ASP A 525 1.16 13.02 7.64
N LEU A 526 1.21 14.33 7.36
CA LEU A 526 0.16 15.32 7.55
C LEU A 526 -0.19 16.05 6.24
N HIS A 527 -1.46 15.97 5.84
CA HIS A 527 -1.99 16.82 4.78
C HIS A 527 -2.30 18.22 5.31
N LYS A 528 -1.30 19.11 5.24
CA LYS A 528 -1.25 20.49 5.77
C LYS A 528 -2.25 21.49 5.19
N LYS A 529 -3.01 21.17 4.13
CA LYS A 529 -4.05 22.07 3.60
C LYS A 529 -5.35 21.87 4.39
N GLY A 530 -5.88 22.97 4.95
CA GLY A 530 -6.95 22.97 5.94
C GLY A 530 -8.16 22.12 5.56
N VAL A 531 -8.73 21.47 6.57
CA VAL A 531 -9.89 20.58 6.51
C VAL A 531 -11.17 21.43 6.60
N PHE A 532 -11.26 22.19 7.70
CA PHE A 532 -12.27 23.21 7.98
C PHE A 532 -11.60 24.49 8.50
N SER A 533 -12.36 25.58 8.57
CA SER A 533 -11.91 26.87 9.14
C SER A 533 -12.89 27.32 10.21
N ILE A 534 -12.39 27.54 11.43
CA ILE A 534 -13.13 27.91 12.64
C ILE A 534 -12.23 28.86 13.44
N PRO A 535 -12.58 30.14 13.61
CA PRO A 535 -11.84 31.06 14.47
C PRO A 535 -11.53 30.46 15.84
N PHE A 536 -10.31 30.67 16.36
CA PHE A 536 -9.90 30.13 17.66
C PHE A 536 -10.84 30.55 18.80
N SER A 537 -11.43 31.75 18.68
CA SER A 537 -12.41 32.31 19.61
C SER A 537 -13.78 31.61 19.61
N GLU A 538 -14.03 30.65 18.70
CA GLU A 538 -15.24 29.81 18.66
C GLU A 538 -15.01 28.42 19.27
N ILE A 539 -13.77 28.07 19.66
CA ILE A 539 -13.44 26.75 20.24
C ILE A 539 -13.40 26.87 21.76
N ALA A 540 -14.27 26.14 22.44
CA ALA A 540 -14.31 26.11 23.90
C ALA A 540 -13.00 25.57 24.52
N THR A 541 -12.56 26.17 25.63
CA THR A 541 -11.55 25.58 26.50
C THR A 541 -12.14 24.38 27.26
N PRO A 542 -11.43 23.24 27.36
CA PRO A 542 -11.95 22.07 28.05
C PRO A 542 -11.97 22.27 29.58
N PRO A 543 -12.64 21.37 30.34
CA PRO A 543 -12.55 21.32 31.79
C PRO A 543 -11.10 21.30 32.32
N SER A 544 -10.85 21.89 33.48
CA SER A 544 -9.50 22.06 34.05
C SER A 544 -8.85 20.75 34.52
N ASP A 545 -9.64 19.70 34.69
CA ASP A 545 -9.25 18.33 35.02
C ASP A 545 -9.14 17.40 33.80
N PHE A 546 -9.48 17.90 32.59
CA PHE A 546 -9.50 17.09 31.37
C PHE A 546 -8.09 16.64 30.96
N LYS A 547 -7.87 15.32 30.97
CA LYS A 547 -6.55 14.71 30.71
C LYS A 547 -6.23 14.48 29.22
N GLY A 548 -7.19 14.74 28.33
CA GLY A 548 -7.07 14.39 26.91
C GLY A 548 -7.57 12.98 26.58
N ASP A 549 -8.48 12.43 27.38
CA ASP A 549 -9.11 11.13 27.14
C ASP A 549 -10.50 11.33 26.49
N THR A 550 -10.68 10.89 25.24
CA THR A 550 -11.94 11.05 24.49
C THR A 550 -12.48 9.68 24.06
N ASN A 551 -13.79 9.47 24.18
CA ASN A 551 -14.44 8.26 23.69
C ASN A 551 -14.62 8.33 22.15
N ILE A 552 -14.00 7.39 21.43
CA ILE A 552 -14.06 7.30 19.97
C ILE A 552 -15.45 6.92 19.46
N VAL A 553 -16.14 6.01 20.14
CA VAL A 553 -17.44 5.49 19.68
C VAL A 553 -18.47 6.59 19.78
N SER A 554 -18.65 7.22 20.95
CA SER A 554 -19.69 8.24 21.16
C SER A 554 -19.46 9.51 20.33
N PHE A 555 -18.20 9.89 20.05
CA PHE A 555 -17.90 10.99 19.14
C PHE A 555 -18.37 10.68 17.72
N TRP A 556 -17.98 9.51 17.17
CA TRP A 556 -18.34 9.15 15.81
C TRP A 556 -19.80 8.74 15.64
N GLU A 557 -20.47 8.29 16.70
CA GLU A 557 -21.93 8.13 16.78
C GLU A 557 -22.63 9.49 16.71
N SER A 558 -22.22 10.48 17.52
CA SER A 558 -22.77 11.85 17.45
C SER A 558 -22.61 12.48 16.05
N VAL A 559 -21.45 12.29 15.41
CA VAL A 559 -21.23 12.74 14.02
C VAL A 559 -22.17 12.03 13.05
N THR A 560 -22.48 10.75 13.28
CA THR A 560 -23.42 9.97 12.46
C THR A 560 -24.87 10.41 12.70
N MET A 561 -25.26 10.69 13.95
CA MET A 561 -26.54 11.29 14.32
C MET A 561 -26.73 12.66 13.66
N GLU A 562 -25.69 13.49 13.57
CA GLU A 562 -25.78 14.77 12.85
C GLU A 562 -26.13 14.58 11.37
N MET A 563 -25.52 13.59 10.70
CA MET A 563 -25.80 13.31 9.28
C MET A 563 -27.23 12.81 9.05
N ILE A 564 -27.77 12.01 9.97
CA ILE A 564 -29.15 11.48 9.89
C ILE A 564 -30.16 12.55 10.28
N GLY A 565 -29.89 13.32 11.35
CA GLY A 565 -30.72 14.42 11.84
C GLY A 565 -31.02 15.49 10.78
N ARG A 566 -30.11 15.70 9.82
CA ARG A 566 -30.32 16.57 8.64
C ARG A 566 -31.55 16.19 7.79
N GLY A 567 -32.04 14.96 7.89
CA GLY A 567 -33.29 14.52 7.24
C GLY A 567 -34.58 15.08 7.88
N PHE A 568 -34.50 15.67 9.07
CA PHE A 568 -35.68 16.05 9.88
C PHE A 568 -35.78 17.56 10.16
N LEU A 569 -35.07 18.40 9.39
CA LEU A 569 -34.97 19.84 9.67
C LEU A 569 -35.82 20.67 8.71
N SER A 570 -36.90 21.23 9.24
CA SER A 570 -37.68 22.29 8.60
C SER A 570 -36.86 23.58 8.45
N SER A 571 -37.19 24.42 7.46
CA SER A 571 -36.57 25.73 7.25
C SER A 571 -36.50 26.56 8.54
N GLY A 572 -35.29 26.83 9.02
CA GLY A 572 -35.04 27.65 10.21
C GLY A 572 -34.81 26.90 11.53
N ARG A 573 -35.13 25.59 11.63
CA ARG A 573 -34.76 24.79 12.81
C ARG A 573 -33.26 24.47 12.81
N LYS A 574 -32.63 24.54 13.99
CA LYS A 574 -31.25 24.08 14.18
C LYS A 574 -31.24 22.56 14.34
N ASN A 575 -30.17 21.91 13.91
CA ASN A 575 -29.95 20.49 14.19
C ASN A 575 -29.58 20.32 15.68
N PRO A 576 -30.23 19.45 16.46
CA PRO A 576 -29.86 19.23 17.86
C PRO A 576 -28.52 18.47 18.01
N PHE A 577 -28.06 17.72 17.00
CA PHE A 577 -26.86 16.87 17.08
C PHE A 577 -25.58 17.52 16.51
N VAL A 578 -25.49 18.86 16.39
CA VAL A 578 -24.32 19.52 15.77
C VAL A 578 -23.03 19.20 16.52
N VAL A 579 -22.08 18.57 15.84
CA VAL A 579 -20.75 18.28 16.40
C VAL A 579 -19.76 19.37 16.03
N CYS A 580 -19.65 20.38 16.90
CA CYS A 580 -18.61 21.40 16.82
C CYS A 580 -17.25 20.86 17.32
N PRO A 581 -16.12 21.16 16.65
CA PRO A 581 -14.80 20.90 17.17
C PRO A 581 -14.55 21.55 18.54
N SER A 582 -14.15 20.71 19.48
CA SER A 582 -13.83 21.01 20.88
C SER A 582 -12.61 20.16 21.26
N TYR A 583 -11.92 20.47 22.35
CA TYR A 583 -10.74 19.65 22.72
C TYR A 583 -11.10 18.36 23.47
N ASP A 584 -12.30 18.33 24.06
CA ASP A 584 -12.85 17.27 24.89
C ASP A 584 -13.75 16.32 24.09
N CYS A 585 -14.57 16.84 23.17
CA CYS A 585 -15.45 16.05 22.29
C CYS A 585 -15.01 16.08 20.81
N TRP A 586 -13.76 15.67 20.55
CA TRP A 586 -13.24 15.51 19.18
C TRP A 586 -12.22 14.37 19.10
N ALA A 587 -12.58 13.26 18.45
CA ALA A 587 -11.77 12.04 18.42
C ALA A 587 -11.15 11.74 17.03
N PRO A 588 -9.95 11.13 16.97
CA PRO A 588 -9.46 10.48 15.75
C PRO A 588 -10.36 9.28 15.36
N TRP A 589 -10.16 8.71 14.18
CA TRP A 589 -10.54 7.31 13.92
C TRP A 589 -9.30 6.41 14.02
N ILE A 590 -9.42 5.30 14.75
CA ILE A 590 -8.45 4.21 14.85
C ILE A 590 -9.25 2.91 14.71
N GLY A 591 -8.77 1.99 13.86
CA GLY A 591 -9.44 0.72 13.60
C GLY A 591 -9.71 -0.08 14.89
N PRO A 592 -10.90 -0.68 15.07
CA PRO A 592 -11.33 -1.28 16.34
C PRO A 592 -10.39 -2.37 16.86
N ASN A 593 -9.82 -3.20 15.98
CA ASN A 593 -8.88 -4.25 16.38
C ASN A 593 -7.46 -3.70 16.69
N THR A 594 -7.15 -2.48 16.22
CA THR A 594 -5.86 -1.79 16.34
C THR A 594 -5.79 -0.94 17.61
N ARG A 595 -6.89 -0.28 18.00
CA ARG A 595 -6.97 0.55 19.22
C ARG A 595 -6.93 -0.30 20.49
N LYS A 596 -6.39 0.27 21.56
CA LYS A 596 -6.31 -0.39 22.88
C LYS A 596 -7.67 -0.48 23.57
N SER A 597 -8.49 0.56 23.43
CA SER A 597 -9.85 0.65 23.96
C SER A 597 -10.64 1.70 23.18
N ASP A 598 -11.92 1.89 23.53
CA ASP A 598 -12.74 2.97 22.97
C ASP A 598 -12.44 4.34 23.57
N ILE A 599 -11.70 4.40 24.68
CA ILE A 599 -11.04 5.63 25.12
C ILE A 599 -9.71 5.76 24.37
N VAL A 600 -9.56 6.90 23.68
CA VAL A 600 -8.37 7.25 22.87
C VAL A 600 -7.90 8.65 23.24
N LEU A 601 -6.62 8.94 23.00
CA LEU A 601 -6.01 10.20 23.40
C LEU A 601 -6.28 11.31 22.37
N ASN A 602 -6.65 12.49 22.88
CA ASN A 602 -6.52 13.78 22.21
C ASN A 602 -6.03 14.84 23.20
N THR A 603 -4.71 14.95 23.36
CA THR A 603 -4.09 15.94 24.26
C THR A 603 -3.89 17.31 23.60
N GLU A 604 -4.60 17.62 22.51
CA GLU A 604 -4.40 18.84 21.73
C GLU A 604 -4.64 20.14 22.52
N HIS A 605 -5.48 20.11 23.56
CA HIS A 605 -5.62 21.21 24.53
C HIS A 605 -4.30 21.55 25.24
N ALA A 606 -3.40 20.59 25.46
CA ALA A 606 -2.13 20.83 26.15
C ALA A 606 -1.16 21.67 25.31
N LYS A 607 -1.47 21.93 24.02
CA LYS A 607 -0.81 22.96 23.21
C LYS A 607 -1.20 24.39 23.62
N LEU A 608 -2.21 24.59 24.50
CA LEU A 608 -2.72 25.91 24.91
C LEU A 608 -1.86 26.57 25.99
N GLN A 609 -1.26 25.78 26.89
CA GLN A 609 -0.50 26.31 28.01
C GLN A 609 0.91 26.69 27.57
N LYS A 610 1.30 27.96 27.80
CA LYS A 610 2.69 28.43 27.68
C LYS A 610 3.51 27.87 28.85
N THR A 611 3.95 26.61 28.75
CA THR A 611 4.82 25.98 29.75
C THR A 611 6.18 26.70 29.83
N LYS A 612 6.39 27.46 30.91
CA LYS A 612 7.69 28.08 31.25
C LYS A 612 8.71 27.06 31.76
N SER A 613 8.97 26.00 30.99
CA SER A 613 9.91 24.93 31.38
C SER A 613 10.26 24.01 30.21
N CYS A 614 11.54 23.63 30.13
CA CYS A 614 12.16 22.67 29.20
C CYS A 614 12.43 23.17 27.77
N ASP A 615 13.72 23.26 27.42
CA ASP A 615 14.24 23.72 26.13
C ASP A 615 14.07 22.70 24.98
N VAL A 616 12.82 22.48 24.58
CA VAL A 616 12.51 21.94 23.24
C VAL A 616 12.29 23.12 22.30
N PRO A 617 12.97 23.23 21.15
CA PRO A 617 12.73 24.32 20.21
C PRO A 617 11.29 24.31 19.70
N ASP A 618 10.49 25.27 20.20
CA ASP A 618 9.08 25.40 19.85
C ASP A 618 8.92 25.87 18.40
N LEU A 619 7.79 25.56 17.78
CA LEU A 619 7.51 25.85 16.37
C LEU A 619 7.04 27.29 16.19
N ASP A 620 7.96 28.25 16.36
CA ASP A 620 7.72 29.67 16.08
C ASP A 620 7.28 29.82 14.60
N VAL A 621 6.03 30.25 14.42
CA VAL A 621 5.42 30.38 13.09
C VAL A 621 5.99 31.61 12.39
N THR A 622 6.62 31.41 11.22
CA THR A 622 7.24 32.51 10.48
C THR A 622 6.23 33.59 10.14
N GLU A 623 6.62 34.85 10.39
CA GLU A 623 5.80 36.05 10.14
C GLU A 623 5.25 36.09 8.70
N GLU A 624 6.06 35.64 7.74
CA GLU A 624 5.71 35.44 6.33
C GLU A 624 4.44 34.59 6.15
N ARG A 625 4.35 33.45 6.83
CA ARG A 625 3.20 32.53 6.72
C ARG A 625 1.94 33.07 7.40
N LEU A 626 2.09 33.86 8.47
CA LEU A 626 0.96 34.57 9.08
C LEU A 626 0.47 35.71 8.17
N GLY A 627 1.38 36.36 7.45
CA GLY A 627 1.08 37.35 6.42
C GLY A 627 0.31 36.78 5.22
N ASP A 628 0.65 35.57 4.75
CA ASP A 628 -0.06 34.92 3.65
C ASP A 628 -1.54 34.61 4.01
N GLU A 629 -1.82 34.15 5.23
CA GLU A 629 -3.22 33.89 5.64
C GLU A 629 -4.01 35.19 5.89
N LEU A 630 -3.34 36.27 6.31
CA LEU A 630 -3.91 37.63 6.31
C LEU A 630 -4.40 38.05 4.92
N PHE A 631 -3.66 37.69 3.86
CA PHE A 631 -4.09 37.94 2.48
C PHE A 631 -5.29 37.10 2.05
N ASN A 632 -5.59 35.97 2.71
CA ASN A 632 -6.72 35.11 2.39
C ASN A 632 -8.06 35.57 3.02
N LEU A 633 -8.03 36.18 4.22
CA LEU A 633 -9.24 36.56 4.97
C LEU A 633 -10.20 37.51 4.22
N LYS A 634 -11.51 37.32 4.39
CA LYS A 634 -12.55 38.23 3.87
C LYS A 634 -12.40 39.63 4.49
N VAL A 635 -12.70 40.67 3.71
CA VAL A 635 -12.52 42.09 4.10
C VAL A 635 -13.15 42.41 5.46
N ASP A 636 -14.31 41.87 5.76
CA ASP A 636 -15.05 42.16 7.00
C ASP A 636 -14.38 41.52 8.22
N ALA A 637 -13.77 40.34 8.05
CA ALA A 637 -12.92 39.72 9.07
C ALA A 637 -11.64 40.53 9.28
N VAL A 638 -11.01 41.03 8.21
CA VAL A 638 -9.83 41.91 8.30
C VAL A 638 -10.19 43.23 9.02
N ARG A 639 -11.35 43.85 8.72
CA ARG A 639 -11.83 45.05 9.44
C ARG A 639 -12.12 44.76 10.93
N LYS A 640 -12.67 43.58 11.26
CA LYS A 640 -12.88 43.13 12.65
C LYS A 640 -11.53 42.99 13.38
N LEU A 641 -10.55 42.32 12.77
CA LEU A 641 -9.18 42.21 13.27
C LEU A 641 -8.52 43.57 13.49
N CYS A 642 -8.62 44.51 12.53
CA CYS A 642 -8.13 45.88 12.71
C CYS A 642 -8.76 46.54 13.95
N LYS A 643 -10.10 46.47 14.08
CA LYS A 643 -10.83 47.05 15.22
C LYS A 643 -10.37 46.48 16.56
N GLU A 644 -10.16 45.16 16.65
CA GLU A 644 -9.70 44.47 17.87
C GLU A 644 -8.23 44.75 18.20
N CYS A 645 -7.42 45.13 17.20
CA CYS A 645 -6.05 45.60 17.37
C CYS A 645 -5.96 47.12 17.65
N GLY A 646 -7.08 47.85 17.66
CA GLY A 646 -7.11 49.32 17.84
C GLY A 646 -6.75 50.12 16.58
N LEU A 647 -6.68 49.48 15.41
CA LEU A 647 -6.33 50.09 14.13
C LEU A 647 -7.55 50.69 13.41
N ASP A 648 -7.31 51.77 12.65
CA ASP A 648 -8.32 52.30 11.73
C ASP A 648 -8.79 51.22 10.74
N THR A 649 -10.11 51.16 10.53
CA THR A 649 -10.80 50.17 9.70
C THR A 649 -11.19 50.69 8.31
N LYS A 650 -10.85 51.94 7.97
CA LYS A 650 -11.14 52.57 6.67
C LYS A 650 -10.07 52.21 5.62
N GLY A 651 -10.45 52.26 4.34
CA GLY A 651 -9.59 51.92 3.21
C GLY A 651 -9.89 50.55 2.57
N SER A 652 -9.01 50.15 1.66
CA SER A 652 -9.08 48.90 0.89
C SER A 652 -8.61 47.68 1.69
N ARG A 653 -8.82 46.48 1.15
CA ARG A 653 -8.28 45.22 1.71
C ARG A 653 -6.76 45.28 1.90
N MET A 654 -6.05 45.88 0.96
CA MET A 654 -4.59 45.97 0.96
C MET A 654 -4.10 46.83 2.14
N ASP A 655 -4.71 48.00 2.33
CA ASP A 655 -4.31 48.97 3.35
C ASP A 655 -4.50 48.43 4.78
N LEU A 656 -5.52 47.58 4.98
CA LEU A 656 -5.82 46.94 6.25
C LEU A 656 -4.87 45.76 6.54
N VAL A 657 -4.60 44.94 5.53
CA VAL A 657 -3.62 43.82 5.65
C VAL A 657 -2.21 44.36 5.91
N LEU A 658 -1.80 45.44 5.22
CA LEU A 658 -0.51 46.09 5.46
C LEU A 658 -0.42 46.66 6.89
N ARG A 659 -1.48 47.31 7.40
CA ARG A 659 -1.52 47.79 8.79
C ARG A 659 -1.38 46.67 9.82
N LEU A 660 -2.10 45.56 9.64
CA LEU A 660 -1.99 44.39 10.53
C LEU A 660 -0.60 43.76 10.46
N ARG A 661 0.03 43.72 9.28
CA ARG A 661 1.41 43.23 9.11
C ARG A 661 2.45 44.14 9.79
N THR A 662 2.23 45.46 9.83
CA THR A 662 3.10 46.38 10.58
C THR A 662 2.95 46.15 12.10
N GLU A 663 1.73 46.02 12.62
CA GLU A 663 1.51 45.73 14.05
C GLU A 663 2.06 44.36 14.50
N MET A 664 2.16 43.38 13.61
CA MET A 664 2.76 42.07 13.94
C MET A 664 4.22 42.15 14.42
N GLN A 665 4.91 43.28 14.28
CA GLN A 665 6.23 43.52 14.89
C GLN A 665 6.17 43.62 16.43
N ASN A 666 5.02 44.00 17.00
CA ASN A 666 4.77 44.01 18.44
C ASN A 666 4.29 42.62 18.87
N ARG A 667 5.05 41.89 19.72
CA ARG A 667 4.69 40.52 20.12
C ARG A 667 3.30 40.41 20.81
N SER A 668 2.81 41.47 21.44
CA SER A 668 1.45 41.48 22.03
C SER A 668 0.33 41.64 21.00
N ALA A 669 0.60 42.33 19.89
CA ALA A 669 -0.29 42.39 18.74
C ALA A 669 -0.16 41.11 17.91
N TYR A 670 1.05 40.61 17.65
CA TYR A 670 1.32 39.31 17.04
C TYR A 670 0.52 38.20 17.73
N ASP A 671 0.60 38.05 19.07
CA ASP A 671 -0.10 36.99 19.79
C ASP A 671 -1.63 37.08 19.62
N LYS A 672 -2.22 38.29 19.58
CA LYS A 672 -3.66 38.50 19.31
C LYS A 672 -4.04 38.22 17.85
N ILE A 673 -3.24 38.73 16.93
CA ILE A 673 -3.42 38.62 15.47
C ILE A 673 -3.30 37.13 15.07
N PHE A 674 -2.30 36.42 15.62
CA PHE A 674 -2.14 34.98 15.54
C PHE A 674 -3.35 34.22 16.09
N GLN A 675 -3.84 34.56 17.29
CA GLN A 675 -5.05 33.94 17.86
C GLN A 675 -6.28 34.11 16.95
N GLN A 676 -6.51 35.29 16.37
CA GLN A 676 -7.71 35.51 15.54
C GLN A 676 -7.58 35.03 14.08
N ILE A 677 -6.37 34.99 13.50
CA ILE A 677 -6.16 34.46 12.14
C ILE A 677 -6.06 32.93 12.14
N TRP A 678 -5.41 32.32 13.14
CA TRP A 678 -5.09 30.89 13.14
C TRP A 678 -6.28 29.99 13.53
N GLY A 679 -7.44 30.28 12.93
CA GLY A 679 -8.62 29.42 12.88
C GLY A 679 -8.61 28.40 11.73
N ALA A 680 -7.51 28.30 10.96
CA ALA A 680 -7.35 27.23 9.99
C ALA A 680 -6.98 25.93 10.73
N SER A 681 -7.80 24.88 10.57
CA SER A 681 -7.47 23.54 11.09
C SER A 681 -6.09 23.08 10.63
N GLY A 682 -5.38 22.35 11.50
CA GLY A 682 -3.98 21.95 11.28
C GLY A 682 -3.75 20.94 10.15
N GLY A 683 -4.79 20.56 9.42
CA GLY A 683 -4.77 19.49 8.44
C GLY A 683 -5.32 18.18 9.00
N TRP A 684 -5.10 17.10 8.26
CA TRP A 684 -5.42 15.74 8.71
C TRP A 684 -4.18 14.85 8.64
N ALA A 685 -3.89 14.19 9.76
CA ALA A 685 -2.75 13.30 9.97
C ALA A 685 -3.18 11.84 9.75
N VAL A 686 -2.30 11.02 9.19
CA VAL A 686 -2.55 9.58 8.98
C VAL A 686 -1.42 8.70 9.50
N ILE A 687 -1.78 7.50 9.97
CA ILE A 687 -0.85 6.39 10.12
C ILE A 687 -1.20 5.33 9.06
N THR A 688 -0.23 4.95 8.25
CA THR A 688 -0.36 3.97 7.15
C THR A 688 0.64 2.83 7.30
N CYS A 689 0.32 1.65 6.79
CA CYS A 689 1.32 0.58 6.61
C CYS A 689 1.98 0.69 5.21
N PRO A 690 3.12 0.01 4.96
CA PRO A 690 3.78 -0.01 3.65
C PRO A 690 2.91 -0.48 2.46
N CYS A 691 1.77 -1.13 2.72
CA CYS A 691 0.81 -1.57 1.70
C CYS A 691 -0.24 -0.50 1.31
N GLY A 692 -0.21 0.70 1.89
CA GLY A 692 -1.17 1.78 1.57
C GLY A 692 -2.43 1.84 2.42
N ILE A 693 -2.67 0.86 3.30
CA ILE A 693 -3.84 0.88 4.18
C ILE A 693 -3.63 1.90 5.31
N VAL A 694 -4.63 2.75 5.52
CA VAL A 694 -4.72 3.70 6.64
C VAL A 694 -5.24 2.97 7.88
N TYR A 695 -4.51 3.05 8.99
CA TYR A 695 -4.86 2.48 10.30
C TYR A 695 -5.42 3.52 11.27
N SER A 696 -5.04 4.78 11.09
CA SER A 696 -5.51 5.89 11.92
C SER A 696 -5.58 7.19 11.12
N ILE A 697 -6.55 8.03 11.47
CA ILE A 697 -6.74 9.38 10.91
C ILE A 697 -7.14 10.34 12.04
N LYS A 698 -6.43 11.46 12.19
CA LYS A 698 -6.77 12.55 13.13
C LYS A 698 -6.99 13.85 12.35
N PHE A 699 -8.07 14.56 12.65
CA PHE A 699 -8.37 15.88 12.11
C PHE A 699 -7.95 16.91 13.16
N ASN A 700 -6.80 17.57 12.95
CA ASN A 700 -6.18 18.40 13.98
C ASN A 700 -6.88 19.77 14.03
N ILE A 701 -7.28 20.18 15.23
CA ILE A 701 -7.92 21.48 15.46
C ILE A 701 -6.88 22.59 15.35
N ARG A 702 -5.67 22.36 15.87
CA ARG A 702 -4.54 23.30 15.85
C ARG A 702 -3.43 22.75 14.95
N ALA A 703 -2.37 23.53 14.75
CA ALA A 703 -1.19 23.07 14.03
C ALA A 703 -0.67 21.72 14.59
N GLU A 704 -0.37 20.79 13.70
CA GLU A 704 0.17 19.47 14.06
C GLU A 704 1.52 19.59 14.77
N SER A 705 1.76 18.68 15.70
CA SER A 705 3.08 18.42 16.26
C SER A 705 3.21 16.95 16.65
N PRO A 706 4.41 16.47 17.05
CA PRO A 706 4.61 15.07 17.44
C PRO A 706 3.69 14.60 18.58
N ARG A 707 3.04 15.51 19.32
CA ARG A 707 1.96 15.22 20.26
C ARG A 707 0.80 14.46 19.61
N ASP A 708 0.42 14.81 18.39
CA ASP A 708 -0.74 14.24 17.71
C ASP A 708 -0.49 12.79 17.26
N PHE A 709 0.72 12.50 16.77
CA PHE A 709 1.14 11.14 16.47
C PHE A 709 1.44 10.33 17.74
N ALA A 710 1.93 10.96 18.81
CA ALA A 710 2.05 10.33 20.12
C ALA A 710 0.70 9.93 20.72
N ASP A 711 -0.33 10.79 20.60
CA ASP A 711 -1.71 10.48 21.01
C ASP A 711 -2.22 9.23 20.26
N LEU A 712 -2.06 9.19 18.94
CA LEU A 712 -2.47 8.04 18.13
C LEU A 712 -1.72 6.76 18.53
N LEU A 713 -0.39 6.80 18.62
CA LEU A 713 0.45 5.65 18.95
C LEU A 713 0.17 5.10 20.37
N LEU A 714 0.01 5.98 21.36
CA LEU A 714 -0.30 5.58 22.73
C LEU A 714 -1.75 5.09 22.89
N SER A 715 -2.59 5.27 21.87
CA SER A 715 -3.96 4.72 21.78
C SER A 715 -4.00 3.36 21.05
N TRP A 716 -2.89 2.88 20.47
CA TRP A 716 -2.82 1.55 19.84
C TRP A 716 -2.62 0.45 20.90
N LYS A 717 -3.12 -0.76 20.61
CA LYS A 717 -3.00 -1.93 21.50
C LYS A 717 -1.57 -2.47 21.56
N HIS A 718 -0.87 -2.49 20.42
CA HIS A 718 0.54 -2.86 20.30
C HIS A 718 1.29 -1.73 19.58
N PHE A 719 2.45 -1.34 20.10
CA PHE A 719 3.28 -0.29 19.53
C PHE A 719 4.08 -0.85 18.33
N PRO A 720 4.17 -0.16 17.18
CA PRO A 720 4.89 -0.68 16.01
C PRO A 720 6.41 -0.70 16.25
N ASN A 721 7.12 -1.70 15.73
CA ASN A 721 8.58 -1.79 15.86
C ASN A 721 9.33 -0.68 15.08
N VAL A 722 8.75 -0.13 14.01
CA VAL A 722 9.35 0.95 13.23
C VAL A 722 8.31 2.00 12.86
N VAL A 723 8.55 3.23 13.28
CA VAL A 723 7.81 4.42 12.86
C VAL A 723 8.66 5.25 11.90
N ILE A 724 8.11 5.62 10.74
CA ILE A 724 8.73 6.52 9.76
C ILE A 724 7.95 7.84 9.73
N TYR A 725 8.62 8.96 10.02
CA TYR A 725 7.99 10.27 10.21
C TYR A 725 8.96 11.45 9.99
N ASP A 726 8.46 12.56 9.43
CA ASP A 726 9.19 13.81 9.14
C ASP A 726 10.01 14.37 10.31
N PHE A 727 9.55 14.18 11.55
CA PHE A 727 10.21 14.69 12.76
C PHE A 727 10.45 13.60 13.82
N ALA A 728 10.98 12.47 13.37
CA ALA A 728 11.26 11.27 14.17
C ALA A 728 11.93 11.52 15.53
N ARG A 729 12.93 12.41 15.60
CA ARG A 729 13.60 12.79 16.88
C ARG A 729 12.63 13.44 17.88
N GLY A 730 11.75 14.32 17.40
CA GLY A 730 10.74 14.98 18.23
C GLY A 730 9.66 14.01 18.71
N LEU A 731 9.24 13.07 17.85
CA LEU A 731 8.28 12.02 18.22
C LEU A 731 8.85 11.06 19.27
N ALA A 732 10.10 10.61 19.09
CA ALA A 732 10.76 9.72 20.05
C ALA A 732 10.87 10.35 21.44
N ALA A 733 11.37 11.59 21.51
CA ALA A 733 11.47 12.34 22.76
C ALA A 733 10.08 12.56 23.40
N HIS A 734 9.09 12.99 22.63
CA HIS A 734 7.77 13.32 23.17
C HIS A 734 6.98 12.09 23.64
N VAL A 735 7.12 10.93 22.98
CA VAL A 735 6.51 9.67 23.45
C VAL A 735 7.22 9.16 24.71
N ASN A 736 8.56 9.14 24.74
CA ASN A 736 9.29 8.66 25.90
C ASN A 736 9.08 9.56 27.13
N LEU A 737 8.98 10.89 26.96
CA LEU A 737 8.62 11.81 28.05
C LEU A 737 7.21 11.58 28.60
N ARG A 738 6.26 11.11 27.77
CA ARG A 738 4.89 10.75 28.20
C ARG A 738 4.78 9.36 28.83
N LYS A 739 5.86 8.57 28.78
CA LYS A 739 5.96 7.19 29.27
C LYS A 739 7.38 6.92 29.81
N ALA A 740 7.83 7.76 30.73
CA ALA A 740 9.19 7.73 31.26
C ALA A 740 9.56 6.37 31.87
N ASP A 741 8.60 5.69 32.49
CA ASP A 741 8.80 4.40 33.17
C ASP A 741 8.97 3.22 32.20
N SER A 742 8.54 3.36 30.94
CA SER A 742 8.52 2.25 29.95
C SER A 742 9.21 2.56 28.63
N LEU A 743 9.72 3.79 28.44
CA LEU A 743 10.49 4.29 27.29
C LEU A 743 10.13 3.63 25.93
N PRO A 744 8.90 3.85 25.40
CA PRO A 744 8.37 3.05 24.29
C PRO A 744 9.20 3.07 23.01
N PHE A 745 10.02 4.08 22.76
CA PHE A 745 11.08 4.04 21.76
C PHE A 745 12.42 3.66 22.41
N SER A 746 12.76 2.38 22.31
CA SER A 746 13.99 1.77 22.82
C SER A 746 14.47 0.65 21.86
N PRO A 747 15.78 0.32 21.79
CA PRO A 747 16.89 0.91 22.53
C PRO A 747 17.25 2.34 22.07
N HIS A 748 18.16 2.99 22.78
CA HIS A 748 18.79 4.27 22.41
C HIS A 748 17.82 5.41 21.96
N GLU A 749 16.66 5.59 22.63
CA GLU A 749 15.61 6.55 22.23
C GLU A 749 15.06 6.29 20.81
N GLY A 750 14.97 5.02 20.41
CA GLY A 750 14.53 4.57 19.09
C GLY A 750 15.51 4.93 17.95
N ARG A 751 16.81 5.06 18.24
CA ARG A 751 17.89 5.11 17.24
C ARG A 751 18.37 3.70 16.94
N LEU A 752 18.82 3.47 15.71
CA LEU A 752 19.29 2.16 15.24
C LEU A 752 20.61 1.70 15.89
N ALA A 753 21.35 2.62 16.52
CA ALA A 753 22.57 2.33 17.25
C ALA A 753 22.79 3.37 18.35
N GLU A 754 23.70 3.09 19.27
CA GLU A 754 24.15 4.04 20.29
C GLU A 754 24.76 5.30 19.64
N PRO A 755 24.47 6.52 20.15
CA PRO A 755 24.94 7.79 19.57
C PRO A 755 26.43 8.10 19.82
N THR A 756 27.31 7.12 19.64
CA THR A 756 28.78 7.31 19.71
C THR A 756 29.31 8.05 18.48
N THR A 757 30.42 8.77 18.63
CA THR A 757 31.08 9.50 17.53
C THR A 757 31.41 8.59 16.34
N ALA A 758 31.83 7.35 16.61
CA ALA A 758 32.14 6.34 15.60
C ALA A 758 30.90 5.92 14.81
N ASN A 759 29.81 5.55 15.51
CA ASN A 759 28.55 5.16 14.86
C ASN A 759 27.97 6.29 14.01
N ILE A 760 28.00 7.52 14.53
CA ILE A 760 27.56 8.73 13.83
C ILE A 760 28.38 8.95 12.54
N GLN A 761 29.71 8.80 12.60
CA GLN A 761 30.56 8.98 11.43
C GLN A 761 30.33 7.89 10.38
N LEU A 762 30.26 6.61 10.79
CA LEU A 762 29.94 5.50 9.89
C LEU A 762 28.56 5.65 9.24
N ALA A 763 27.57 6.20 9.95
CA ALA A 763 26.24 6.47 9.40
C ALA A 763 26.18 7.69 8.46
N LYS A 764 27.01 8.72 8.71
CA LYS A 764 27.20 9.85 7.78
C LYS A 764 27.86 9.40 6.48
N GLU A 765 28.86 8.51 6.57
CA GLU A 765 29.56 7.92 5.43
C GLU A 765 28.76 6.81 4.71
N GLY A 766 27.59 6.42 5.24
CA GLY A 766 26.73 5.36 4.67
C GLY A 766 27.23 3.92 4.90
N LYS A 767 28.35 3.77 5.62
CA LYS A 767 29.03 2.50 5.95
C LYS A 767 28.32 1.72 7.06
N LEU A 768 27.66 2.40 8.00
CA LEU A 768 26.92 1.72 9.07
C LEU A 768 25.77 0.88 8.49
N LYS A 769 25.64 -0.35 8.99
CA LYS A 769 24.53 -1.27 8.71
C LYS A 769 24.07 -1.90 10.02
N VAL A 770 22.76 -1.94 10.23
CA VAL A 770 22.11 -2.56 11.38
C VAL A 770 21.06 -3.51 10.83
N ASN A 771 21.29 -4.82 10.96
CA ASN A 771 20.34 -5.84 10.50
C ASN A 771 19.25 -6.02 11.55
N LEU A 772 17.99 -5.97 11.13
CA LEU A 772 16.84 -6.28 11.96
C LEU A 772 16.12 -7.51 11.37
N PRO A 773 16.71 -8.72 11.43
CA PRO A 773 16.20 -9.90 10.75
C PRO A 773 14.81 -10.31 11.24
N TRP A 774 14.48 -9.96 12.49
CA TRP A 774 13.17 -10.17 13.10
C TRP A 774 12.03 -9.36 12.43
N LEU A 775 12.35 -8.40 11.55
CA LEU A 775 11.37 -7.75 10.68
C LEU A 775 10.85 -8.67 9.58
N LYS A 776 11.56 -9.75 9.23
CA LYS A 776 11.14 -10.74 8.23
C LYS A 776 10.51 -11.96 8.89
N ASN A 777 11.33 -12.74 9.60
CA ASN A 777 10.91 -13.91 10.39
C ASN A 777 10.62 -13.47 11.82
N LYS A 778 9.65 -14.07 12.52
CA LYS A 778 9.47 -13.82 13.96
C LYS A 778 10.69 -14.36 14.72
N LYS A 779 11.11 -13.74 15.83
CA LYS A 779 12.05 -14.37 16.77
C LYS A 779 11.49 -15.72 17.26
N GLU A 780 12.36 -16.68 17.51
CA GLU A 780 12.01 -17.97 18.10
C GLU A 780 11.81 -17.84 19.62
N GLU A 781 12.71 -17.10 20.29
CA GLU A 781 12.52 -16.61 21.66
C GLU A 781 11.92 -15.19 21.63
N GLU A 782 10.73 -15.00 22.19
CA GLU A 782 10.02 -13.72 22.18
C GLU A 782 10.41 -12.81 23.36
N ASP A 783 10.64 -11.53 23.09
CA ASP A 783 10.94 -10.55 24.13
C ASP A 783 9.71 -10.28 25.02
N ILE A 784 9.95 -9.92 26.28
CA ILE A 784 8.89 -9.48 27.20
C ILE A 784 8.23 -8.20 26.65
N ASN A 785 6.90 -8.18 26.60
CA ASN A 785 6.09 -7.10 26.01
C ASN A 785 6.35 -6.82 24.51
N CYS A 786 6.84 -7.81 23.75
CA CYS A 786 7.11 -7.67 22.32
C CYS A 786 5.92 -7.27 21.44
N HIS A 787 6.23 -6.87 20.21
CA HIS A 787 5.25 -6.76 19.14
C HIS A 787 4.95 -8.15 18.52
N PRO A 788 3.67 -8.57 18.42
CA PRO A 788 3.30 -9.97 18.22
C PRO A 788 3.71 -10.57 16.86
N LEU A 789 3.91 -9.74 15.82
CA LEU A 789 4.34 -10.20 14.48
C LEU A 789 5.87 -10.27 14.28
N THR A 790 6.65 -9.98 15.31
CA THR A 790 8.13 -9.96 15.25
C THR A 790 8.78 -10.68 16.42
N GLY A 791 8.10 -10.78 17.57
CA GLY A 791 8.73 -11.27 18.81
C GLY A 791 9.73 -10.25 19.40
N SER A 792 9.86 -9.06 18.79
CA SER A 792 10.80 -8.02 19.23
C SER A 792 10.10 -6.93 20.04
N SER A 793 10.68 -6.54 21.18
CA SER A 793 10.33 -5.36 21.96
C SER A 793 11.12 -4.10 21.55
N GLU A 794 11.87 -4.16 20.45
CA GLU A 794 12.61 -3.00 19.92
C GLU A 794 11.71 -2.12 19.05
N HIS A 795 11.79 -0.80 19.27
CA HIS A 795 10.90 0.21 18.70
C HIS A 795 11.72 1.45 18.27
N TYR A 796 11.80 1.68 16.96
CA TYR A 796 12.60 2.76 16.37
C TYR A 796 11.75 3.87 15.75
N ALA A 797 12.25 5.11 15.83
CA ALA A 797 11.71 6.27 15.12
C ALA A 797 12.72 6.76 14.08
N LEU A 798 12.38 6.59 12.80
CA LEU A 798 13.21 6.87 11.64
C LEU A 798 12.65 8.03 10.81
N TYR A 799 13.53 8.79 10.16
CA TYR A 799 13.11 9.87 9.26
C TYR A 799 12.59 9.32 7.93
N ASP A 800 11.58 9.96 7.34
CA ASP A 800 11.33 9.77 5.91
C ASP A 800 12.53 10.27 5.08
N ARG A 801 12.75 9.61 3.95
CA ARG A 801 13.88 9.80 3.05
C ARG A 801 14.00 11.22 2.48
N PHE A 802 12.91 11.96 2.37
CA PHE A 802 12.96 13.38 1.97
C PHE A 802 13.42 14.30 3.10
N HIS A 803 13.35 13.84 4.36
CA HIS A 803 13.65 14.61 5.56
C HIS A 803 14.98 14.20 6.25
N GLU A 804 15.58 13.06 5.87
CA GLU A 804 16.92 12.55 6.30
C GLU A 804 18.11 13.53 6.16
N PHE A 805 17.92 14.68 5.50
CA PHE A 805 18.93 15.71 5.25
C PHE A 805 18.59 17.08 5.87
N ASN A 806 17.37 17.27 6.41
CA ASN A 806 16.93 18.54 7.00
C ASN A 806 17.30 18.66 8.50
N THR A 807 18.01 17.66 9.03
CA THR A 807 18.34 17.50 10.45
C THR A 807 19.63 18.22 10.84
N LYS A 808 19.56 19.15 11.80
CA LYS A 808 20.74 19.86 12.35
C LYS A 808 21.55 19.04 13.37
N ASP A 809 20.97 17.98 13.94
CA ASP A 809 21.60 17.15 14.97
C ASP A 809 22.43 16.03 14.32
N PRO A 810 23.73 15.88 14.64
CA PRO A 810 24.56 14.84 14.03
C PRO A 810 24.10 13.42 14.38
N ARG A 811 23.37 13.23 15.49
CA ARG A 811 22.85 11.93 15.94
C ARG A 811 21.71 11.41 15.07
N ASP A 812 21.02 12.27 14.33
CA ASP A 812 19.91 11.89 13.45
C ASP A 812 20.37 11.06 12.23
N ALA A 813 21.68 11.00 11.96
CA ALA A 813 22.26 10.01 11.04
C ALA A 813 21.91 8.55 11.43
N LEU A 814 21.69 8.27 12.73
CA LEU A 814 21.30 6.97 13.27
C LEU A 814 19.77 6.71 13.24
N ARG A 815 19.01 7.62 12.63
CA ARG A 815 17.57 7.49 12.34
C ARG A 815 17.29 7.36 10.84
N ARG A 816 18.30 7.05 10.02
CA ARG A 816 18.19 6.90 8.57
C ARG A 816 17.77 5.48 8.19
N ILE A 817 16.76 5.35 7.34
CA ILE A 817 16.24 4.06 6.86
C ILE A 817 17.33 3.32 6.05
N GLN A 818 18.25 4.04 5.43
CA GLN A 818 19.36 3.52 4.63
C GLN A 818 20.40 2.70 5.44
N VAL A 819 20.31 2.72 6.77
CA VAL A 819 21.14 1.91 7.69
C VAL A 819 20.58 0.49 7.86
N VAL A 820 19.28 0.25 7.66
CA VAL A 820 18.65 -1.07 7.86
C VAL A 820 18.44 -1.80 6.52
N PRO A 821 19.15 -2.92 6.24
CA PRO A 821 19.01 -3.63 4.97
C PRO A 821 17.61 -4.20 4.70
N GLU A 822 16.86 -4.57 5.74
CA GLU A 822 15.50 -5.09 5.64
C GLU A 822 14.47 -4.02 5.26
N LEU A 823 14.74 -2.73 5.55
CA LEU A 823 13.86 -1.61 5.20
C LEU A 823 14.31 -0.90 3.91
N CYS A 824 15.62 -0.80 3.68
CA CYS A 824 16.23 0.06 2.67
C CYS A 824 15.84 -0.36 1.23
N GLY A 825 14.94 0.43 0.63
CA GLY A 825 14.38 0.17 -0.71
C GLY A 825 13.22 -0.83 -0.73
N TRP A 826 12.95 -1.54 0.36
CA TRP A 826 11.81 -2.43 0.48
C TRP A 826 10.54 -1.66 0.85
N VAL A 827 10.63 -0.74 1.82
CA VAL A 827 9.51 0.11 2.24
C VAL A 827 9.26 1.26 1.24
N ASN A 828 8.02 1.38 0.76
CA ASN A 828 7.55 2.58 0.06
C ASN A 828 7.20 3.67 1.09
N THR A 829 8.16 4.54 1.43
CA THR A 829 7.94 5.61 2.41
C THR A 829 6.99 6.69 1.89
N GLN A 830 6.92 6.88 0.57
CA GLN A 830 6.04 7.83 -0.11
C GLN A 830 4.54 7.43 -0.09
N THR A 831 4.18 6.37 0.64
CA THR A 831 2.81 5.83 0.65
C THR A 831 1.77 6.86 1.11
N ALA A 832 2.07 7.62 2.17
CA ALA A 832 1.20 8.68 2.66
C ALA A 832 1.15 9.89 1.70
N GLU A 833 2.30 10.33 1.15
CA GLU A 833 2.34 11.35 0.10
C GLU A 833 1.49 10.97 -1.13
N GLN A 834 1.51 9.70 -1.53
CA GLN A 834 0.77 9.18 -2.69
C GLN A 834 -0.74 9.19 -2.43
N LEU A 835 -1.18 8.79 -1.23
CA LEU A 835 -2.55 8.96 -0.77
C LEU A 835 -2.96 10.44 -0.82
N PHE A 836 -2.18 11.33 -0.20
CA PHE A 836 -2.44 12.77 -0.19
C PHE A 836 -2.40 13.40 -1.58
N GLY A 837 -1.54 12.94 -2.47
CA GLY A 837 -1.45 13.38 -3.86
C GLY A 837 -2.71 13.07 -4.67
N SER A 838 -3.44 12.01 -4.30
CA SER A 838 -4.77 11.73 -4.86
C SER A 838 -5.87 12.48 -4.10
N MET A 839 -5.89 12.41 -2.76
CA MET A 839 -6.95 13.01 -1.94
C MET A 839 -7.00 14.55 -2.03
N ARG A 840 -5.90 15.22 -2.36
CA ARG A 840 -5.84 16.67 -2.66
C ARG A 840 -6.82 17.11 -3.75
N LYS A 841 -7.25 16.20 -4.62
CA LYS A 841 -8.29 16.44 -5.64
C LYS A 841 -9.69 16.65 -5.03
N ASN A 842 -9.92 16.23 -3.79
CA ASN A 842 -11.21 16.33 -3.11
C ASN A 842 -11.40 17.67 -2.38
N ASN A 843 -10.31 18.39 -2.08
CA ASN A 843 -10.34 19.61 -1.27
C ASN A 843 -11.32 20.68 -1.81
N TYR A 844 -11.56 20.75 -3.13
CA TYR A 844 -12.49 21.74 -3.70
C TYR A 844 -13.95 21.53 -3.27
N PHE A 845 -14.32 20.33 -2.80
CA PHE A 845 -15.66 20.04 -2.27
C PHE A 845 -15.65 19.76 -0.77
N LEU A 846 -14.63 19.07 -0.25
CA LEU A 846 -14.54 18.78 1.19
C LEU A 846 -14.39 20.06 2.03
N ASN A 847 -13.62 21.04 1.56
CA ASN A 847 -13.40 22.30 2.26
C ASN A 847 -14.62 23.25 2.24
N MET A 848 -15.74 22.83 1.64
CA MET A 848 -17.02 23.56 1.61
C MET A 848 -18.04 22.99 2.61
N LEU A 849 -17.66 21.97 3.39
CA LEU A 849 -18.53 21.28 4.33
C LEU A 849 -18.38 21.81 5.77
N THR A 850 -19.38 21.53 6.60
CA THR A 850 -19.25 21.66 8.06
C THR A 850 -18.10 20.77 8.58
N PRO A 851 -17.48 21.09 9.73
CA PRO A 851 -16.35 20.32 10.27
C PRO A 851 -16.67 18.83 10.45
N SER A 852 -17.85 18.54 11.01
CA SER A 852 -18.43 17.20 11.14
C SER A 852 -18.65 16.52 9.78
N GLY A 853 -19.28 17.20 8.83
CA GLY A 853 -19.55 16.70 7.48
C GLY A 853 -18.28 16.39 6.68
N HIS A 854 -17.23 17.20 6.81
CA HIS A 854 -15.91 16.89 6.23
C HIS A 854 -15.32 15.64 6.90
N THR A 855 -15.27 15.63 8.23
CA THR A 855 -14.70 14.56 9.05
C THR A 855 -15.36 13.20 8.75
N PHE A 856 -16.69 13.19 8.66
CA PHE A 856 -17.50 12.06 8.22
C PHE A 856 -17.20 11.64 6.78
N LEU A 857 -17.33 12.54 5.79
CA LEU A 857 -17.14 12.17 4.39
C LEU A 857 -15.70 11.73 4.09
N MET A 858 -14.69 12.31 4.74
CA MET A 858 -13.30 11.87 4.62
C MET A 858 -13.11 10.47 5.23
N ARG A 859 -13.68 10.16 6.40
CA ARG A 859 -13.66 8.79 6.96
C ARG A 859 -14.25 7.79 5.96
N ASN A 860 -15.37 8.11 5.33
CA ASN A 860 -16.04 7.22 4.39
C ASN A 860 -15.23 7.06 3.08
N ILE A 861 -14.61 8.14 2.60
CA ILE A 861 -13.70 8.09 1.44
C ILE A 861 -12.49 7.19 1.72
N ILE A 862 -11.88 7.30 2.91
CA ILE A 862 -10.73 6.49 3.32
C ILE A 862 -11.14 5.03 3.61
N HIS A 863 -12.33 4.79 4.16
CA HIS A 863 -12.86 3.44 4.35
C HIS A 863 -13.01 2.67 3.02
N HIS A 864 -13.65 3.28 2.02
CA HIS A 864 -13.78 2.63 0.70
C HIS A 864 -12.45 2.50 -0.03
N TYR A 865 -11.53 3.46 0.12
CA TYR A 865 -10.16 3.34 -0.38
C TYR A 865 -9.43 2.14 0.24
N ASN A 866 -9.43 2.00 1.58
CA ASN A 866 -8.85 0.86 2.29
C ASN A 866 -9.47 -0.47 1.82
N THR A 867 -10.80 -0.51 1.68
CA THR A 867 -11.55 -1.70 1.24
C THR A 867 -11.17 -2.10 -0.18
N ALA A 868 -11.05 -1.14 -1.10
CA ALA A 868 -10.61 -1.38 -2.47
C ALA A 868 -9.14 -1.85 -2.55
N GLN A 869 -8.24 -1.29 -1.74
CA GLN A 869 -6.83 -1.76 -1.68
C GLN A 869 -6.73 -3.19 -1.15
N ASN A 870 -7.42 -3.51 -0.04
CA ASN A 870 -7.50 -4.87 0.48
C ASN A 870 -8.09 -5.83 -0.57
N LYS A 871 -9.19 -5.48 -1.25
CA LYS A 871 -9.79 -6.33 -2.29
C LYS A 871 -8.85 -6.57 -3.48
N ASN A 872 -8.14 -5.56 -3.97
CA ASN A 872 -7.13 -5.72 -5.03
C ASN A 872 -5.97 -6.66 -4.63
N MET A 873 -5.61 -6.65 -3.34
CA MET A 873 -4.59 -7.52 -2.76
C MET A 873 -5.10 -8.95 -2.59
N GLU A 874 -6.32 -9.15 -2.08
CA GLU A 874 -6.98 -10.45 -1.95
C GLU A 874 -7.16 -11.11 -3.32
N ASP A 875 -7.72 -10.36 -4.29
CA ASP A 875 -7.85 -10.76 -5.69
C ASP A 875 -6.52 -11.28 -6.26
N SER A 876 -5.37 -10.82 -5.75
CA SER A 876 -4.03 -11.14 -6.24
C SER A 876 -3.34 -12.26 -5.46
N LEU A 877 -3.70 -12.47 -4.18
CA LEU A 877 -3.37 -13.66 -3.42
C LEU A 877 -4.19 -14.88 -3.88
N ARG A 878 -5.47 -14.69 -4.25
CA ARG A 878 -6.31 -15.71 -4.92
C ARG A 878 -5.75 -16.21 -6.26
N LYS A 879 -4.68 -15.59 -6.79
CA LYS A 879 -3.94 -16.05 -7.98
C LYS A 879 -2.74 -16.95 -7.65
N ILE A 880 -2.47 -17.27 -6.38
CA ILE A 880 -1.36 -18.18 -5.97
C ILE A 880 -1.82 -19.44 -5.24
N VAL A 881 -3.06 -19.49 -4.78
CA VAL A 881 -3.69 -20.67 -4.16
C VAL A 881 -4.57 -21.40 -5.18
N SER A 882 -4.98 -22.63 -4.88
CA SER A 882 -5.91 -23.39 -5.69
C SER A 882 -7.36 -22.92 -5.45
N PRO A 883 -8.31 -23.22 -6.36
CA PRO A 883 -9.69 -22.74 -6.24
C PRO A 883 -10.49 -23.43 -5.13
N SER A 884 -10.02 -24.61 -4.71
CA SER A 884 -10.46 -25.37 -3.54
C SER A 884 -10.05 -24.72 -2.21
N ASP A 885 -9.03 -23.87 -2.23
CA ASP A 885 -8.30 -23.51 -1.02
C ASP A 885 -8.97 -22.30 -0.36
N GLN A 886 -9.54 -22.51 0.82
CA GLN A 886 -10.23 -21.45 1.53
C GLN A 886 -9.23 -20.42 2.06
N LEU A 887 -9.48 -19.14 1.78
CA LEU A 887 -8.75 -18.04 2.44
C LEU A 887 -9.46 -17.67 3.74
N THR A 888 -8.70 -17.57 4.82
CA THR A 888 -9.17 -17.22 6.17
C THR A 888 -8.24 -16.16 6.77
N PHE A 889 -8.52 -15.71 8.00
CA PHE A 889 -7.67 -14.78 8.74
C PHE A 889 -7.08 -15.46 9.98
N ASN A 890 -5.78 -15.26 10.22
CA ASN A 890 -5.15 -15.67 11.49
C ASN A 890 -5.59 -14.75 12.65
N GLY A 891 -5.22 -15.11 13.89
CA GLY A 891 -5.55 -14.31 15.10
C GLY A 891 -4.99 -12.88 15.12
N TYR A 892 -4.13 -12.51 14.17
CA TYR A 892 -3.61 -11.16 13.99
C TYR A 892 -4.27 -10.42 12.81
N GLY A 893 -5.31 -10.98 12.18
CA GLY A 893 -6.01 -10.38 11.06
C GLY A 893 -5.28 -10.43 9.72
N GLN A 894 -4.23 -11.24 9.59
CA GLN A 894 -3.56 -11.48 8.31
C GLN A 894 -4.26 -12.60 7.56
N ILE A 895 -4.43 -12.42 6.25
CA ILE A 895 -5.00 -13.45 5.38
C ILE A 895 -4.01 -14.60 5.19
N VAL A 896 -4.51 -15.83 5.34
CA VAL A 896 -3.78 -17.10 5.30
C VAL A 896 -4.60 -18.15 4.55
N LEU A 897 -4.01 -19.29 4.21
CA LEU A 897 -4.80 -20.50 3.93
C LEU A 897 -5.52 -20.95 5.20
N GLY A 898 -6.81 -21.26 5.09
CA GLY A 898 -7.53 -22.01 6.11
C GLY A 898 -7.31 -23.50 5.95
N THR A 899 -6.88 -24.16 7.02
CA THR A 899 -7.09 -25.60 7.20
C THR A 899 -8.59 -25.89 7.08
N PRO A 900 -9.03 -26.95 6.38
CA PRO A 900 -10.41 -27.38 6.47
C PRO A 900 -10.76 -27.65 7.95
N PRO A 901 -11.98 -27.30 8.42
CA PRO A 901 -12.30 -27.36 9.84
C PRO A 901 -12.35 -28.81 10.32
N GLN A 902 -11.26 -29.25 10.95
CA GLN A 902 -11.37 -30.25 12.01
C GLN A 902 -12.27 -29.66 13.09
N SER A 903 -13.23 -30.44 13.57
CA SER A 903 -14.18 -30.03 14.59
C SER A 903 -13.44 -29.77 15.91
N LEU A 904 -13.11 -28.51 16.17
CA LEU A 904 -12.64 -28.06 17.48
C LEU A 904 -13.77 -28.31 18.49
N ASN A 905 -13.53 -29.21 19.43
CA ASN A 905 -14.35 -29.29 20.63
C ASN A 905 -14.09 -28.04 21.46
N ASP A 906 -15.14 -27.27 21.78
CA ASP A 906 -15.06 -26.09 22.64
C ASP A 906 -14.73 -26.49 24.09
N SER A 907 -13.45 -26.64 24.41
CA SER A 907 -12.92 -26.60 25.78
C SER A 907 -11.41 -26.47 25.81
N GLU A 908 -10.91 -25.25 25.93
CA GLU A 908 -9.74 -24.97 26.79
C GLU A 908 -9.66 -23.50 27.18
N ARG A 909 -10.06 -23.22 28.43
CA ARG A 909 -9.72 -21.98 29.14
C ARG A 909 -8.91 -22.35 30.37
N HIS A 910 -7.77 -21.67 30.51
CA HIS A 910 -6.95 -21.52 31.72
C HIS A 910 -6.06 -22.66 32.21
N THR A 911 -4.96 -22.17 32.80
CA THR A 911 -4.07 -22.77 33.81
C THR A 911 -3.15 -23.91 33.41
N CYS A 912 -1.86 -23.62 33.54
CA CYS A 912 -0.80 -24.60 33.69
C CYS A 912 -0.98 -25.37 35.00
N ASP A 913 -0.58 -26.65 35.02
CA ASP A 913 0.26 -27.16 36.11
C ASP A 913 1.05 -28.39 35.67
N ILE A 914 2.10 -28.73 36.41
CA ILE A 914 3.03 -29.83 36.11
C ILE A 914 2.81 -30.98 37.11
N THR A 915 2.45 -32.18 36.66
CA THR A 915 2.84 -33.48 37.30
C THR A 915 2.33 -34.71 36.54
N GLN A 916 3.04 -35.84 36.71
CA GLN A 916 2.56 -37.25 36.54
C GLN A 916 2.22 -37.70 35.10
N ILE A 917 2.65 -38.85 34.54
CA ILE A 917 3.17 -40.15 35.05
C ILE A 917 2.11 -40.86 35.92
N ASP A 918 1.37 -41.87 35.47
CA ASP A 918 1.90 -43.06 34.78
C ASP A 918 0.86 -43.94 34.01
N GLN A 919 1.38 -44.91 33.24
CA GLN A 919 0.81 -46.23 32.86
C GLN A 919 -0.68 -46.43 32.48
N VAL A 920 -0.90 -46.94 31.26
CA VAL A 920 -1.84 -48.06 30.97
C VAL A 920 -1.11 -49.13 30.14
N HIS A 921 -1.41 -50.41 30.40
CA HIS A 921 -0.67 -51.58 29.88
C HIS A 921 -0.91 -51.91 28.39
N CYS A 922 0.10 -52.52 27.77
CA CYS A 922 -0.07 -53.28 26.51
C CYS A 922 -0.52 -54.73 26.77
N PRO A 923 -1.31 -55.33 25.87
CA PRO A 923 -1.28 -56.76 25.59
C PRO A 923 -0.34 -57.07 24.41
N SER A 924 0.37 -58.20 24.46
CA SER A 924 1.44 -58.52 23.52
C SER A 924 0.99 -59.22 22.22
N GLN A 925 1.21 -58.55 21.07
CA GLN A 925 1.61 -59.20 19.82
C GLN A 925 2.74 -58.38 19.19
N GLY A 926 3.73 -59.04 18.55
CA GLY A 926 4.93 -58.39 18.04
C GLY A 926 4.63 -57.38 16.93
N SER A 927 4.63 -56.09 17.28
CA SER A 927 4.17 -55.04 16.36
C SER A 927 5.22 -54.66 15.31
N VAL A 928 4.74 -54.18 14.16
CA VAL A 928 5.54 -53.72 13.00
C VAL A 928 6.58 -52.66 13.38
N ILE A 929 6.35 -51.93 14.48
CA ILE A 929 7.19 -50.84 15.00
C ILE A 929 8.66 -51.26 15.21
N ASP A 930 8.92 -52.49 15.66
CA ASP A 930 10.31 -52.93 15.91
C ASP A 930 11.03 -53.39 14.63
N MET A 931 10.29 -53.69 13.54
CA MET A 931 10.91 -53.94 12.22
C MET A 931 11.27 -52.63 11.48
N THR A 932 10.59 -51.52 11.78
CA THR A 932 10.82 -50.22 11.13
C THR A 932 11.70 -49.25 11.94
N ALA A 933 12.20 -49.66 13.10
CA ALA A 933 13.10 -48.85 13.91
C ALA A 933 14.48 -48.65 13.23
N LEU A 934 14.94 -47.41 13.10
CA LEU A 934 16.20 -47.04 12.41
C LEU A 934 17.42 -47.87 12.85
N ARG A 935 17.52 -48.18 14.15
CA ARG A 935 18.56 -49.06 14.76
C ARG A 935 18.63 -50.47 14.16
N ASN A 936 17.53 -50.97 13.59
CA ASN A 936 17.39 -52.32 13.05
C ASN A 936 17.56 -52.35 11.52
N VAL A 937 17.68 -51.19 10.87
CA VAL A 937 17.92 -51.08 9.42
C VAL A 937 19.38 -51.43 9.12
N GLN A 938 19.60 -52.59 8.49
CA GLN A 938 20.94 -53.00 8.03
C GLN A 938 21.08 -52.92 6.51
N PRO A 939 22.19 -52.32 6.00
CA PRO A 939 22.56 -52.36 4.59
C PRO A 939 22.91 -53.79 4.20
N ASN A 940 21.97 -54.44 3.53
CA ASN A 940 22.08 -55.81 3.06
C ASN A 940 21.14 -55.96 1.86
N ARG A 941 21.67 -56.42 0.73
CA ARG A 941 20.87 -56.65 -0.50
C ARG A 941 19.71 -57.63 -0.28
N ALA A 942 19.77 -58.51 0.71
CA ALA A 942 18.64 -59.38 1.07
C ALA A 942 17.42 -58.59 1.61
N CYS A 943 17.62 -57.46 2.32
CA CYS A 943 16.53 -56.62 2.82
C CYS A 943 15.61 -56.11 1.69
N TRP A 944 16.20 -55.79 0.53
CA TRP A 944 15.51 -55.35 -0.68
C TRP A 944 14.81 -56.49 -1.44
N MET A 945 15.11 -57.74 -1.09
CA MET A 945 14.60 -58.97 -1.71
C MET A 945 13.57 -59.71 -0.84
N HIS A 946 13.31 -59.24 0.39
CA HIS A 946 12.27 -59.81 1.24
C HIS A 946 10.87 -59.44 0.71
N PRO A 947 9.94 -60.39 0.59
CA PRO A 947 8.56 -60.08 0.24
C PRO A 947 7.92 -59.22 1.33
N GLN A 948 7.26 -58.14 0.92
CA GLN A 948 6.55 -57.23 1.82
C GLN A 948 5.45 -57.97 2.57
N SER A 949 5.24 -57.65 3.86
CA SER A 949 4.14 -58.22 4.62
C SER A 949 2.78 -57.73 4.10
N SER A 950 1.72 -58.48 4.37
CA SER A 950 0.35 -58.11 4.01
C SER A 950 -0.07 -56.74 4.54
N ASP A 951 0.55 -56.25 5.61
CA ASP A 951 0.23 -54.97 6.22
C ASP A 951 1.13 -53.84 5.69
N GLN A 952 2.39 -54.14 5.34
CA GLN A 952 3.23 -53.22 4.56
C GLN A 952 2.60 -52.91 3.19
N ILE A 953 2.07 -53.92 2.51
CA ILE A 953 1.36 -53.75 1.23
C ILE A 953 0.15 -52.81 1.41
N LYS A 954 -0.73 -53.05 2.40
CA LYS A 954 -1.88 -52.16 2.70
C LYS A 954 -1.44 -50.72 3.03
N MET A 955 -0.33 -50.55 3.77
CA MET A 955 0.21 -49.23 4.09
C MET A 955 0.69 -48.50 2.83
N ILE A 956 1.35 -49.21 1.91
CA ILE A 956 1.81 -48.66 0.62
C ILE A 956 0.61 -48.33 -0.28
N GLU A 957 -0.37 -49.24 -0.42
CA GLU A 957 -1.60 -49.01 -1.19
C GLU A 957 -2.38 -47.78 -0.70
N ASN A 958 -2.49 -47.61 0.63
CA ASN A 958 -3.08 -46.44 1.26
C ASN A 958 -2.26 -45.15 1.00
N ALA A 959 -0.93 -45.23 1.10
CA ALA A 959 -0.03 -44.09 0.86
C ALA A 959 0.01 -43.65 -0.61
N LEU A 960 -0.28 -44.55 -1.55
CA LEU A 960 -0.31 -44.28 -2.98
C LEU A 960 -1.75 -44.06 -3.54
N ASN A 961 -2.78 -44.06 -2.70
CA ASN A 961 -4.17 -43.96 -3.16
C ASN A 961 -4.53 -42.55 -3.67
N GLU A 962 -4.37 -42.31 -4.98
CA GLU A 962 -4.69 -41.03 -5.64
C GLU A 962 -6.14 -40.55 -5.48
N LYS A 963 -7.08 -41.41 -5.05
CA LYS A 963 -8.50 -41.08 -4.87
C LYS A 963 -8.81 -40.40 -3.53
N GLU A 964 -7.88 -40.45 -2.57
CA GLU A 964 -8.06 -39.85 -1.25
C GLU A 964 -7.40 -38.47 -1.12
N SER A 965 -7.58 -37.81 0.03
CA SER A 965 -7.03 -36.48 0.27
C SER A 965 -5.50 -36.46 0.13
N ARG A 966 -5.00 -35.58 -0.73
CA ARG A 966 -3.56 -35.32 -0.92
C ARG A 966 -2.93 -34.63 0.30
N GLN A 967 -3.71 -33.91 1.11
CA GLN A 967 -3.25 -33.24 2.33
C GLN A 967 -3.34 -34.13 3.58
N GLN A 968 -3.64 -35.42 3.44
CA GLN A 968 -3.62 -36.34 4.57
C GLN A 968 -2.18 -36.58 5.03
N PHE A 969 -1.90 -36.29 6.30
CA PHE A 969 -0.68 -36.68 6.99
C PHE A 969 -0.47 -38.20 6.90
N LEU A 970 0.74 -38.63 6.54
CA LEU A 970 1.12 -40.05 6.49
C LEU A 970 2.37 -40.35 7.33
N ALA A 971 3.34 -39.43 7.40
CA ALA A 971 4.56 -39.62 8.18
C ALA A 971 5.19 -38.27 8.60
N GLN A 972 6.18 -38.34 9.49
CA GLN A 972 7.03 -37.23 9.87
C GLN A 972 8.48 -37.71 10.04
N VAL A 973 9.44 -36.94 9.53
CA VAL A 973 10.88 -37.18 9.68
C VAL A 973 11.54 -35.90 10.20
N GLY A 974 11.91 -35.90 11.49
CA GLY A 974 12.36 -34.68 12.17
C GLY A 974 11.27 -33.60 12.16
N ALA A 975 11.59 -32.41 11.65
CA ALA A 975 10.63 -31.32 11.45
C ALA A 975 9.82 -31.43 10.15
N THR A 976 10.13 -32.38 9.27
CA THR A 976 9.49 -32.54 7.96
C THR A 976 8.24 -33.41 8.06
N ILE A 977 7.07 -32.80 7.84
CA ILE A 977 5.80 -33.51 7.67
C ILE A 977 5.70 -34.02 6.23
N LEU A 978 5.27 -35.28 6.06
CA LEU A 978 4.99 -35.91 4.77
C LEU A 978 3.50 -36.26 4.65
N ASN A 979 2.89 -35.74 3.59
CA ASN A 979 1.49 -35.94 3.23
C ASN A 979 1.35 -36.92 2.06
N ARG A 980 0.13 -37.37 1.77
CA ARG A 980 -0.16 -38.25 0.63
C ARG A 980 0.26 -37.64 -0.72
N SER A 981 0.25 -36.32 -0.87
CA SER A 981 0.82 -35.62 -2.04
C SER A 981 2.25 -36.05 -2.36
N ASP A 982 3.03 -36.32 -1.32
CA ASP A 982 4.47 -36.50 -1.41
C ASP A 982 4.77 -37.99 -1.63
N PHE A 983 4.04 -38.87 -0.93
CA PHE A 983 4.10 -40.33 -1.14
C PHE A 983 3.65 -40.77 -2.54
N ILE A 984 2.60 -40.17 -3.12
CA ILE A 984 2.14 -40.48 -4.50
C ILE A 984 3.26 -40.31 -5.55
N THR A 985 4.27 -39.47 -5.27
CA THR A 985 5.41 -39.28 -6.18
C THR A 985 6.41 -40.45 -6.21
N LEU A 986 6.24 -41.44 -5.34
CA LEU A 986 6.99 -42.71 -5.38
C LEU A 986 6.35 -43.76 -6.31
N GLY A 987 5.17 -43.47 -6.89
CA GLY A 987 4.47 -44.35 -7.83
C GLY A 987 4.91 -44.17 -9.29
N HIS A 988 4.90 -45.25 -10.08
CA HIS A 988 5.14 -45.16 -11.53
C HIS A 988 4.06 -44.31 -12.25
N PRO A 989 4.41 -43.39 -13.17
CA PRO A 989 5.73 -42.89 -13.56
C PRO A 989 5.90 -41.42 -13.14
N ASN A 990 5.74 -41.12 -11.85
CA ASN A 990 5.84 -39.76 -11.32
C ASN A 990 7.30 -39.37 -11.01
N ASP A 991 7.62 -38.08 -11.15
CA ASP A 991 8.87 -37.50 -10.66
C ASP A 991 8.82 -37.40 -9.13
N VAL A 992 9.77 -38.00 -8.42
CA VAL A 992 9.86 -37.97 -6.94
C VAL A 992 9.92 -36.54 -6.41
N GLU A 993 9.16 -36.21 -5.37
CA GLU A 993 9.12 -34.85 -4.81
C GLU A 993 10.33 -34.56 -3.89
N GLY A 994 10.75 -33.30 -3.83
CA GLY A 994 11.91 -32.86 -3.06
C GLY A 994 11.78 -33.05 -1.54
N THR A 995 10.58 -32.94 -0.95
CA THR A 995 10.33 -33.12 0.49
C THR A 995 10.56 -34.56 0.90
N ILE A 996 9.97 -35.52 0.15
CA ILE A 996 10.14 -36.94 0.45
C ILE A 996 11.57 -37.41 0.16
N LEU A 997 12.22 -36.87 -0.87
CA LEU A 997 13.66 -37.10 -1.10
C LEU A 997 14.53 -36.52 0.04
N ASN A 998 14.22 -35.33 0.57
CA ASN A 998 14.90 -34.76 1.73
C ASN A 998 14.68 -35.58 3.01
N ALA A 999 13.48 -36.12 3.21
CA ALA A 999 13.18 -37.00 4.33
C ALA A 999 13.99 -38.31 4.24
N CYS A 1000 14.05 -38.93 3.06
CA CYS A 1000 14.92 -40.08 2.81
C CYS A 1000 16.40 -39.75 3.07
N LEU A 1001 16.89 -38.59 2.62
CA LEU A 1001 18.27 -38.14 2.86
C LEU A 1001 18.54 -37.83 4.34
N SER A 1002 17.54 -37.38 5.11
CA SER A 1002 17.66 -37.30 6.57
C SER A 1002 17.82 -38.69 7.15
N MET A 1003 16.94 -39.64 6.82
CA MET A 1003 17.04 -41.02 7.31
C MET A 1003 18.39 -41.67 6.96
N VAL A 1004 18.96 -41.39 5.78
CA VAL A 1004 20.30 -41.86 5.40
C VAL A 1004 21.39 -41.28 6.30
N ARG A 1005 21.34 -39.98 6.63
CA ARG A 1005 22.25 -39.38 7.63
C ARG A 1005 22.04 -40.02 9.00
N ASP A 1006 20.79 -40.13 9.45
CA ASP A 1006 20.44 -40.62 10.79
C ASP A 1006 20.87 -42.10 10.98
N ILE A 1007 20.84 -42.91 9.91
CA ILE A 1007 21.39 -44.28 9.87
C ILE A 1007 22.93 -44.29 9.86
N ALA A 1008 23.57 -43.31 9.21
CA ALA A 1008 25.03 -43.19 9.16
C ALA A 1008 25.62 -42.70 10.50
N ASP A 1009 24.96 -41.76 11.17
CA ASP A 1009 25.30 -41.29 12.51
C ASP A 1009 25.21 -42.43 13.54
N LEU A 1010 24.17 -43.28 13.45
CA LEU A 1010 24.06 -44.53 14.23
C LEU A 1010 25.23 -45.53 13.99
N LYS A 1011 26.04 -45.33 12.96
CA LYS A 1011 27.22 -46.13 12.61
C LYS A 1011 28.55 -45.38 12.78
N ASN A 1012 28.52 -44.17 13.35
CA ASN A 1012 29.67 -43.24 13.45
C ASN A 1012 30.29 -42.89 12.08
N ILE A 1013 29.46 -42.66 11.06
CA ILE A 1013 29.87 -42.18 9.73
C ILE A 1013 29.25 -40.79 9.54
N LYS A 1014 30.08 -39.74 9.48
CA LYS A 1014 29.60 -38.35 9.33
C LYS A 1014 29.19 -38.08 7.88
N VAL A 1015 27.89 -37.96 7.61
CA VAL A 1015 27.36 -37.69 6.25
C VAL A 1015 26.74 -36.30 6.19
N HIS A 1016 27.19 -35.47 5.23
CA HIS A 1016 26.54 -34.19 4.95
C HIS A 1016 25.60 -34.27 3.74
N CYS A 1017 24.29 -34.29 4.01
CA CYS A 1017 23.25 -34.25 2.99
C CYS A 1017 22.86 -32.80 2.67
N PHE A 1018 23.13 -32.35 1.44
CA PHE A 1018 22.52 -31.10 0.93
C PHE A 1018 21.03 -31.33 0.61
N SER A 1019 20.22 -30.26 0.67
CA SER A 1019 18.80 -30.36 0.32
C SER A 1019 18.59 -30.50 -1.19
N SER A 1020 17.64 -31.34 -1.57
CA SER A 1020 17.15 -31.53 -2.94
C SER A 1020 16.67 -30.24 -3.63
N TYR A 1021 16.32 -29.20 -2.87
CA TYR A 1021 15.92 -27.90 -3.40
C TYR A 1021 17.10 -26.99 -3.76
N VAL A 1022 18.35 -27.38 -3.46
CA VAL A 1022 19.54 -26.66 -3.90
C VAL A 1022 19.76 -26.90 -5.39
N THR A 1023 19.31 -25.95 -6.23
CA THR A 1023 19.66 -25.95 -7.66
C THR A 1023 21.19 -25.86 -7.80
N VAL A 1024 21.79 -26.91 -8.36
CA VAL A 1024 23.25 -27.03 -8.48
C VAL A 1024 23.85 -25.90 -9.32
N THR A 1025 24.57 -25.00 -8.67
CA THR A 1025 25.09 -23.75 -9.28
C THR A 1025 26.36 -23.96 -10.10
N TRP A 1026 27.06 -25.08 -9.95
CA TRP A 1026 28.20 -25.46 -10.81
C TRP A 1026 27.78 -26.07 -12.16
N LEU A 1027 26.50 -26.41 -12.33
CA LEU A 1027 25.97 -26.77 -13.65
C LEU A 1027 25.60 -25.50 -14.45
N PRO A 1028 25.57 -25.56 -15.79
CA PRO A 1028 25.08 -24.46 -16.60
C PRO A 1028 23.60 -24.16 -16.32
N PRO A 1029 23.16 -22.88 -16.34
CA PRO A 1029 23.87 -21.71 -16.87
C PRO A 1029 24.82 -21.02 -15.88
N LEU A 1030 24.89 -21.46 -14.61
CA LEU A 1030 25.56 -20.72 -13.55
C LEU A 1030 27.07 -20.99 -13.45
N CYS A 1031 27.52 -22.24 -13.67
CA CYS A 1031 28.94 -22.63 -13.74
C CYS A 1031 29.82 -22.12 -12.57
N ALA A 1032 29.27 -21.96 -11.38
CA ALA A 1032 30.00 -21.50 -10.19
C ALA A 1032 31.01 -22.55 -9.69
N ASP A 1033 32.09 -22.11 -9.05
CA ASP A 1033 33.06 -23.01 -8.41
C ASP A 1033 32.42 -23.70 -7.17
N PRO A 1034 32.28 -25.04 -7.15
CA PRO A 1034 31.66 -25.78 -6.05
C PRO A 1034 32.46 -25.75 -4.74
N SER A 1035 33.75 -25.39 -4.77
CA SER A 1035 34.58 -25.31 -3.56
C SER A 1035 34.38 -24.01 -2.78
N ALA A 1036 34.06 -22.91 -3.49
CA ALA A 1036 34.19 -21.55 -2.96
C ALA A 1036 33.18 -21.12 -1.88
N ASN A 1037 32.14 -21.92 -1.60
CA ASN A 1037 31.15 -21.64 -0.55
C ASN A 1037 30.65 -22.93 0.13
N LEU A 1038 31.49 -23.97 0.24
CA LEU A 1038 31.19 -25.12 1.11
C LEU A 1038 31.19 -24.68 2.58
N PRO A 1039 30.41 -25.32 3.48
CA PRO A 1039 30.49 -25.05 4.92
C PRO A 1039 31.85 -25.43 5.51
N ASP A 1040 32.37 -24.65 6.45
CA ASP A 1040 33.70 -24.87 7.06
C ASP A 1040 33.82 -26.26 7.72
N HIS A 1041 32.74 -26.77 8.31
CA HIS A 1041 32.70 -28.08 8.95
C HIS A 1041 32.72 -29.26 7.97
N ILE A 1042 32.60 -29.05 6.66
CA ILE A 1042 32.46 -30.16 5.69
C ILE A 1042 33.73 -31.01 5.58
N ALA A 1043 34.89 -30.46 5.96
CA ALA A 1043 36.15 -31.18 6.04
C ALA A 1043 36.18 -32.25 7.15
N GLU A 1044 35.19 -32.26 8.05
CA GLU A 1044 35.02 -33.31 9.06
C GLU A 1044 34.11 -34.46 8.61
N CYS A 1045 33.47 -34.38 7.43
CA CYS A 1045 32.50 -35.36 6.98
C CYS A 1045 33.17 -36.47 6.14
N ASP A 1046 32.86 -37.74 6.43
CA ASP A 1046 33.30 -38.89 5.63
C ASP A 1046 32.72 -38.86 4.20
N PHE A 1047 31.47 -38.41 4.08
CA PHE A 1047 30.74 -38.35 2.80
C PHE A 1047 29.96 -37.05 2.65
N ILE A 1048 29.80 -36.61 1.39
CA ILE A 1048 28.90 -35.53 1.01
C ILE A 1048 27.89 -36.08 -0.01
N LEU A 1049 26.60 -35.93 0.27
CA LEU A 1049 25.50 -36.30 -0.63
C LEU A 1049 24.88 -35.03 -1.24
N LEU A 1050 24.88 -35.00 -2.57
CA LEU A 1050 24.49 -33.85 -3.39
C LEU A 1050 23.35 -34.24 -4.35
N PRO A 1051 22.08 -34.20 -3.89
CA PRO A 1051 20.93 -34.35 -4.77
C PRO A 1051 20.86 -33.18 -5.78
N SER A 1052 20.49 -33.48 -7.01
CA SER A 1052 20.41 -32.52 -8.10
C SER A 1052 19.28 -32.89 -9.07
N TRP A 1053 18.36 -31.96 -9.29
CA TRP A 1053 17.38 -32.07 -10.37
C TRP A 1053 17.98 -31.46 -11.66
N ALA A 1054 18.16 -32.29 -12.69
CA ALA A 1054 18.67 -31.86 -13.99
C ALA A 1054 17.95 -32.59 -15.11
N SER A 1055 17.66 -31.92 -16.23
CA SER A 1055 17.12 -32.55 -17.45
C SER A 1055 15.97 -33.56 -17.21
N ASN A 1056 15.04 -33.21 -16.32
CA ASN A 1056 13.90 -34.02 -15.87
C ASN A 1056 14.26 -35.39 -15.25
N HIS A 1057 15.34 -35.47 -14.47
CA HIS A 1057 15.62 -36.62 -13.60
C HIS A 1057 16.38 -36.18 -12.33
N TRP A 1058 16.30 -37.00 -11.29
CA TRP A 1058 17.12 -36.85 -10.09
C TRP A 1058 18.46 -37.55 -10.28
N MET A 1059 19.53 -36.80 -10.05
CA MET A 1059 20.85 -37.34 -9.79
C MET A 1059 21.17 -37.20 -8.30
N ILE A 1060 21.84 -38.20 -7.71
CA ILE A 1060 22.68 -37.96 -6.53
C ILE A 1060 24.13 -37.98 -7.00
N CYS A 1061 24.88 -36.94 -6.61
CA CYS A 1061 26.32 -36.93 -6.67
C CYS A 1061 26.88 -37.28 -5.28
N VAL A 1062 27.89 -38.13 -5.24
CA VAL A 1062 28.61 -38.53 -4.01
C VAL A 1062 30.06 -38.06 -4.11
N SER A 1063 30.54 -37.39 -3.07
CA SER A 1063 31.96 -37.05 -2.89
C SER A 1063 32.57 -37.86 -1.75
N LEU A 1064 33.80 -38.33 -1.97
CA LEU A 1064 34.67 -39.03 -1.02
C LEU A 1064 35.91 -38.18 -0.74
N PHE A 1065 36.35 -38.10 0.52
CA PHE A 1065 37.66 -37.58 0.89
C PHE A 1065 38.69 -38.72 1.02
N CYS A 1066 39.78 -38.65 0.24
CA CYS A 1066 40.97 -39.48 0.46
C CYS A 1066 42.15 -38.58 0.86
N LEU A 1067 42.62 -38.71 2.11
CA LEU A 1067 43.81 -38.00 2.61
C LEU A 1067 45.10 -38.65 2.10
N ASN A 1068 45.49 -38.35 0.86
CA ASN A 1068 46.79 -38.73 0.31
C ASN A 1068 47.91 -37.91 0.98
N TYR A 1069 48.64 -38.56 1.89
CA TYR A 1069 49.53 -37.97 2.90
C TYR A 1069 50.82 -37.25 2.40
N GLN A 1070 50.91 -36.88 1.11
CA GLN A 1070 52.14 -36.30 0.54
C GLN A 1070 51.99 -35.03 -0.32
N PHE A 1071 50.78 -34.62 -0.74
CA PHE A 1071 50.60 -33.34 -1.45
C PHE A 1071 49.33 -32.63 -1.02
N SER A 1072 49.45 -31.32 -0.74
CA SER A 1072 48.36 -30.45 -0.32
C SER A 1072 47.48 -30.01 -1.50
N LEU A 1073 46.78 -30.98 -2.10
CA LEU A 1073 45.70 -30.76 -3.08
C LEU A 1073 44.46 -31.53 -2.66
N MET A 1074 43.32 -30.84 -2.49
CA MET A 1074 42.02 -31.51 -2.43
C MET A 1074 41.67 -32.07 -3.83
N GLN A 1075 41.42 -33.38 -3.92
CA GLN A 1075 40.99 -34.02 -5.16
C GLN A 1075 39.57 -34.58 -5.00
N VAL A 1076 38.58 -33.72 -5.23
CA VAL A 1076 37.15 -34.07 -5.17
C VAL A 1076 36.82 -35.05 -6.29
N THR A 1077 36.47 -36.29 -5.93
CA THR A 1077 36.07 -37.34 -6.89
C THR A 1077 34.55 -37.47 -6.90
N LEU A 1078 33.92 -36.88 -7.92
CA LEU A 1078 32.47 -36.90 -8.11
C LEU A 1078 32.01 -38.20 -8.79
N ARG A 1079 31.04 -38.91 -8.19
CA ARG A 1079 30.32 -40.02 -8.85
C ARG A 1079 28.84 -39.69 -9.00
N TYR A 1080 28.28 -39.99 -10.17
CA TYR A 1080 26.89 -39.69 -10.54
C TYR A 1080 26.02 -40.95 -10.50
N PHE A 1081 24.79 -40.83 -10.00
CA PHE A 1081 23.80 -41.89 -9.98
C PHE A 1081 22.42 -41.36 -10.41
N ASP A 1082 21.81 -41.93 -11.44
CA ASP A 1082 20.40 -41.71 -11.79
C ASP A 1082 19.51 -42.52 -10.83
N ILE A 1083 18.54 -41.86 -10.21
CA ILE A 1083 17.58 -42.47 -9.27
C ILE A 1083 16.35 -43.05 -10.00
N THR A 1084 16.12 -42.62 -11.25
CA THR A 1084 14.86 -42.83 -11.98
C THR A 1084 14.88 -44.00 -12.97
N ASN A 1085 16.05 -44.50 -13.39
CA ASN A 1085 16.18 -45.69 -14.23
C ASN A 1085 16.97 -46.81 -13.57
N SER A 1086 16.47 -48.04 -13.72
CA SER A 1086 17.15 -49.26 -13.28
C SER A 1086 18.39 -49.56 -14.14
N CYS A 1087 19.57 -49.51 -13.52
CA CYS A 1087 20.84 -50.06 -13.99
C CYS A 1087 21.42 -49.53 -15.33
N ILE A 1088 22.06 -48.35 -15.30
CA ILE A 1088 23.19 -48.04 -16.19
C ILE A 1088 24.38 -47.54 -15.36
N PHE A 1089 25.49 -48.27 -15.37
CA PHE A 1089 26.80 -47.76 -14.93
C PHE A 1089 27.51 -47.11 -16.14
N GLN A 1090 27.96 -45.86 -15.98
CA GLN A 1090 28.98 -45.26 -16.85
C GLN A 1090 30.10 -44.66 -15.99
N GLU A 1091 31.27 -45.29 -16.01
CA GLU A 1091 32.50 -44.67 -15.50
C GLU A 1091 33.07 -43.70 -16.52
N SER A 1092 33.25 -42.44 -16.13
CA SER A 1092 33.99 -41.46 -16.94
C SER A 1092 34.67 -40.38 -16.09
N PHE A 1093 35.79 -40.73 -15.44
CA PHE A 1093 37.12 -40.14 -15.73
C PHE A 1093 38.21 -40.72 -14.81
N ASN A 1094 39.44 -40.83 -15.34
CA ASN A 1094 40.72 -41.15 -14.67
C ASN A 1094 40.77 -42.30 -13.65
N ARG A 1095 41.35 -43.43 -14.08
CA ARG A 1095 41.86 -44.48 -13.18
C ARG A 1095 43.07 -43.97 -12.37
N THR A 1096 42.98 -44.09 -11.05
CA THR A 1096 44.12 -44.35 -10.16
C THR A 1096 43.79 -45.57 -9.29
N SER A 1097 44.78 -46.41 -9.01
CA SER A 1097 44.59 -47.69 -8.31
C SER A 1097 44.67 -47.51 -6.79
N PHE A 1098 43.55 -47.71 -6.10
CA PHE A 1098 43.50 -47.83 -4.64
C PHE A 1098 43.79 -49.26 -4.18
N THR A 1099 44.14 -49.44 -2.90
CA THR A 1099 44.56 -50.74 -2.36
C THR A 1099 43.40 -51.52 -1.73
N ASP A 1100 43.54 -52.85 -1.62
CA ASP A 1100 42.46 -53.77 -1.21
C ASP A 1100 41.86 -53.52 0.19
N HIS A 1101 42.47 -52.67 1.01
CA HIS A 1101 41.96 -52.33 2.34
C HIS A 1101 40.90 -51.20 2.31
N GLU A 1102 40.94 -50.32 1.30
CA GLU A 1102 40.00 -49.20 1.15
C GLU A 1102 38.68 -49.64 0.49
N THR A 1103 38.77 -50.58 -0.46
CA THR A 1103 37.61 -51.12 -1.19
C THR A 1103 36.61 -51.84 -0.28
N LYS A 1104 37.05 -52.38 0.88
CA LYS A 1104 36.14 -52.98 1.86
C LYS A 1104 35.31 -51.92 2.60
N LYS A 1105 35.93 -50.87 3.13
CA LYS A 1105 35.22 -49.79 3.84
C LYS A 1105 34.25 -49.03 2.93
N GLN A 1106 34.54 -48.96 1.63
CA GLN A 1106 33.59 -48.48 0.61
C GLN A 1106 32.45 -49.47 0.36
N ARG A 1107 32.72 -50.76 0.17
CA ARG A 1107 31.68 -51.79 -0.10
C ARG A 1107 30.65 -51.93 1.03
N ASP A 1108 31.09 -51.82 2.29
CA ASP A 1108 30.22 -51.97 3.46
C ASP A 1108 29.33 -50.73 3.72
N VAL A 1109 29.48 -49.66 2.92
CA VAL A 1109 28.70 -48.39 3.00
C VAL A 1109 27.96 -48.04 1.70
N PHE A 1110 28.36 -48.61 0.55
CA PHE A 1110 27.63 -48.54 -0.73
C PHE A 1110 26.59 -49.67 -0.94
N ALA A 1111 26.23 -50.41 0.12
CA ALA A 1111 25.29 -51.55 0.10
C ALA A 1111 24.04 -51.29 0.96
#